data_AF-I3RE16-F1
#
_entry.id   AF-I3RE16-F1
#
_cell.length_a   1.000
_cell.length_b   1.000
_cell.length_c   1.000
_cell.angle_alpha   90.00
_cell.angle_beta   90.00
_cell.angle_gamma   90.00
#
_symmetry.space_group_name_H-M   'P 1'
#
loop_
_entity.id
_entity.type
_entity.pdbx_description
1 polymer ?
#
loop_
_entity_poly.entity_id
_entity_poly.type
_entity_poly.pdbx_seq_one_letter_code
_entity_poly.pdbx_strand_id
1 'polypeptide(L)'
;MAGLNFKAIEEKWQKKWLEEKVFEPDIRDKPKEKKFFITVAFPYLSGHLHVGHARTYTIPDVIARFKRMQGYNVLFPMGWHITGSPIVGIAERIKNRDPKTIWIYKEVYKVPEDILWTFEDPVNIVKYFMKAAKETFIRAGFSVDWSREFHTTSLFPPFSKFIEWQFYKLKEKGYIVKGAHRVRWDPVVGTPLGDHDLMEGEDVPILEYVIIKFELRENGEVVYLPAATLRPETVYGVTNMWINPEATYVKARVKRGGREEVWIVSKEAAYKLSFQDREIEVIDEFKGERLIGKYVRNPVTGDEVIILPAEFVDPDNATGVVMSVPAHAPFDHVALEDLKRETEILLKYDIDPRVVENITYISLIKLEGYGDFPAVEEVEKLGIKSQKDKEKLEQATKTIYKAEYHKGVFKVPPYEGRPVQEVKELVAKDMIEKGIAEIMYEFADKNVISRFGNRAVIKIIHDQWFIDYGNPEWKEKAREALKRMKILPETRRAQFEAVIDWLDKKACARKVGLGTPLPWDPEWVIESLSDSTIYMAYYTISRHINKLREEGKLDPEKLTPEFFDYIFLEEFSDERERELAEKTGIPSEIIHEMKEEFEYWYPLDWRCSAKDLIPNHLTFFIFNHVAIFPEKHWPKGIAVNGFGTLEGQKMSKSKGNVLNFIDAIEENGADVVRLYIMSLAEHDSDFDWRRKEVGRLRKQVERFYELVSQFAEYEVKEGVELKTIDRWMLHRLNKAIKNTTDALEEFKTRTAVQWAFYSVMNDLRWYMRRTEGRDDEAKRYVLRKLADVWVRLMAPFMPHICEELWEKLGGKGFVSLAKWPEPEPEWWNEEVEIEEEYLKSLIEDIKEIIEVAKIENPKRAYIYTAPEWKWKVWEIVAEKRDFKKAMSELMKEEEIRRHGKEVAKIVQKIIKDRMFEVRKIDEEKVLRESKDFIEKELGLEIVINPEEDKGGKKRQAMPLKPAIYVE
;
A
#
# COMPACT_ATOMS: atom_id res chain seq x y z
N MET A 1 12.79 37.82 -9.13
CA MET A 1 11.82 38.19 -8.08
C MET A 1 11.83 37.07 -7.05
N ALA A 2 12.29 37.34 -5.83
CA ALA A 2 12.20 36.37 -4.75
C ALA A 2 10.71 36.15 -4.44
N GLY A 3 10.22 34.91 -4.56
CA GLY A 3 8.83 34.57 -4.23
C GLY A 3 8.54 34.79 -2.74
N LEU A 4 7.25 34.88 -2.38
CA LEU A 4 6.81 34.95 -0.99
C LEU A 4 7.40 33.77 -0.19
N ASN A 5 7.89 34.05 1.02
CA ASN A 5 8.46 33.05 1.91
C ASN A 5 7.52 32.83 3.11
N PHE A 6 6.88 31.66 3.15
CA PHE A 6 5.93 31.30 4.21
C PHE A 6 6.59 30.73 5.47
N LYS A 7 7.92 30.50 5.49
CA LYS A 7 8.61 29.89 6.64
C LYS A 7 8.38 30.60 7.98
N ALA A 8 8.36 31.93 7.97
CA ALA A 8 8.11 32.71 9.17
C ALA A 8 6.66 32.54 9.70
N ILE A 9 5.69 32.38 8.79
CA ILE A 9 4.30 32.08 9.14
C ILE A 9 4.20 30.66 9.69
N GLU A 10 4.86 29.70 9.04
CA GLU A 10 4.91 28.30 9.50
C GLU A 10 5.44 28.20 10.93
N GLU A 11 6.60 28.81 11.21
CA GLU A 11 7.21 28.81 12.54
C GLU A 11 6.34 29.51 13.59
N LYS A 12 5.74 30.67 13.25
CA LYS A 12 4.81 31.41 14.13
C LYS A 12 3.68 30.50 14.63
N TRP A 13 3.00 29.81 13.71
CA TRP A 13 1.82 29.00 14.05
C TRP A 13 2.20 27.67 14.70
N GLN A 14 3.29 27.03 14.28
CA GLN A 14 3.81 25.83 14.94
C GLN A 14 4.10 26.11 16.42
N LYS A 15 4.79 27.21 16.72
CA LYS A 15 5.06 27.64 18.08
C LYS A 15 3.78 27.90 18.86
N LYS A 16 2.86 28.69 18.29
CA LYS A 16 1.60 29.06 18.96
C LYS A 16 0.72 27.84 19.27
N TRP A 17 0.58 26.89 18.33
CA TRP A 17 -0.19 25.67 18.57
C TRP A 17 0.41 24.79 19.68
N LEU A 18 1.74 24.72 19.76
CA LEU A 18 2.44 23.95 20.80
C LEU A 18 2.34 24.61 22.17
N GLU A 19 2.57 25.92 22.25
CA GLU A 19 2.51 26.69 23.51
C GLU A 19 1.10 26.72 24.09
N GLU A 20 0.07 26.88 23.25
CA GLU A 20 -1.33 26.87 23.66
C GLU A 20 -1.94 25.46 23.71
N LYS A 21 -1.15 24.41 23.43
CA LYS A 21 -1.56 22.99 23.50
C LYS A 21 -2.84 22.68 22.73
N VAL A 22 -3.02 23.32 21.58
CA VAL A 22 -4.27 23.32 20.78
C VAL A 22 -4.69 21.90 20.36
N PHE A 23 -3.74 20.98 20.25
CA PHE A 23 -3.95 19.61 19.79
C PHE A 23 -3.81 18.56 20.91
N GLU A 24 -3.82 18.96 22.18
CA GLU A 24 -3.91 18.05 23.34
C GLU A 24 -5.38 17.95 23.81
N PRO A 25 -6.21 17.02 23.29
CA PRO A 25 -7.64 16.97 23.60
C PRO A 25 -7.91 16.54 25.05
N ASP A 26 -9.02 17.03 25.62
CA ASP A 26 -9.55 16.58 26.91
C ASP A 26 -10.87 15.83 26.69
N ILE A 27 -11.04 14.67 27.33
CA ILE A 27 -12.25 13.85 27.18
C ILE A 27 -13.51 14.56 27.71
N ARG A 28 -13.35 15.55 28.60
CA ARG A 28 -14.45 16.33 29.19
C ARG A 28 -15.01 17.39 28.26
N ASP A 29 -14.29 17.73 27.18
CA ASP A 29 -14.69 18.79 26.25
C ASP A 29 -15.97 18.45 25.48
N LYS A 30 -16.20 17.15 25.20
CA LYS A 30 -17.34 16.66 24.40
C LYS A 30 -17.73 15.23 24.81
N PRO A 31 -19.00 14.83 24.63
CA PRO A 31 -19.42 13.46 24.89
C PRO A 31 -18.77 12.45 23.93
N LYS A 32 -18.74 11.17 24.31
CA LYS A 32 -18.05 10.08 23.59
C LYS A 32 -18.51 9.91 22.14
N GLU A 33 -19.77 10.17 21.82
CA GLU A 33 -20.29 10.07 20.44
C GLU A 33 -19.64 11.09 19.50
N LYS A 34 -19.04 12.15 20.05
CA LYS A 34 -18.26 13.15 19.32
C LYS A 34 -16.77 12.85 19.31
N LYS A 35 -16.29 11.74 19.90
CA LYS A 35 -14.87 11.38 19.79
C LYS A 35 -14.52 10.90 18.39
N PHE A 36 -13.31 11.24 17.97
CA PHE A 36 -12.69 10.75 16.76
C PHE A 36 -11.24 10.38 17.06
N PHE A 37 -10.99 9.07 17.19
CA PHE A 37 -9.66 8.55 17.43
C PHE A 37 -9.08 7.98 16.13
N ILE A 38 -8.00 8.60 15.65
CA ILE A 38 -7.30 8.20 14.43
C ILE A 38 -5.81 7.96 14.73
N THR A 39 -5.26 6.90 14.15
CA THR A 39 -3.82 6.63 14.24
C THR A 39 -3.25 6.26 12.89
N VAL A 40 -1.93 6.34 12.78
CA VAL A 40 -1.14 5.87 11.64
C VAL A 40 0.02 5.05 12.14
N ALA A 41 0.54 4.14 11.31
CA ALA A 41 1.72 3.37 11.67
C ALA A 41 2.88 4.29 12.05
N PHE A 42 3.34 4.17 13.29
CA PHE A 42 4.56 4.83 13.74
C PHE A 42 5.76 4.49 12.84
N PRO A 43 6.66 5.44 12.57
CA PRO A 43 7.79 5.18 11.68
C PRO A 43 8.86 4.34 12.38
N TYR A 44 9.57 3.53 11.59
CA TYR A 44 10.78 2.86 12.03
C TYR A 44 11.99 3.80 11.94
N LEU A 45 12.64 4.10 13.07
CA LEU A 45 13.66 5.15 13.18
C LEU A 45 15.07 4.73 12.73
N SER A 46 15.17 4.25 11.48
CA SER A 46 16.46 3.92 10.86
C SER A 46 17.09 5.07 10.07
N GLY A 47 16.35 6.15 9.82
CA GLY A 47 16.78 7.24 8.94
C GLY A 47 15.70 8.31 8.83
N HIS A 48 15.96 9.35 8.03
CA HIS A 48 14.95 10.36 7.74
C HIS A 48 13.76 9.78 6.97
N LEU A 49 12.57 10.30 7.28
CA LEU A 49 11.37 10.08 6.48
C LEU A 49 11.49 10.80 5.14
N HIS A 50 10.93 10.22 4.10
CA HIS A 50 10.93 10.74 2.73
C HIS A 50 9.53 11.10 2.27
N VAL A 51 9.37 11.76 1.11
CA VAL A 51 8.05 12.22 0.61
C VAL A 51 6.99 11.11 0.49
N GLY A 52 7.38 9.86 0.23
CA GLY A 52 6.47 8.71 0.31
C GLY A 52 5.83 8.53 1.70
N HIS A 53 6.62 8.64 2.77
CA HIS A 53 6.15 8.63 4.15
C HIS A 53 5.31 9.88 4.46
N ALA A 54 5.72 11.05 3.94
CA ALA A 54 4.99 12.30 4.15
C ALA A 54 3.51 12.18 3.77
N ARG A 55 3.18 11.44 2.70
CA ARG A 55 1.79 11.13 2.33
C ARG A 55 1.06 10.35 3.41
N THR A 56 1.65 9.25 3.87
CA THR A 56 1.06 8.38 4.90
C THR A 56 0.73 9.14 6.18
N TYR A 57 1.54 10.14 6.56
CA TYR A 57 1.27 10.96 7.75
C TYR A 57 0.40 12.20 7.49
N THR A 58 0.40 12.75 6.28
CA THR A 58 -0.44 13.93 5.96
C THR A 58 -1.92 13.55 5.86
N ILE A 59 -2.26 12.38 5.34
CA ILE A 59 -3.66 11.90 5.23
C ILE A 59 -4.39 11.91 6.58
N PRO A 60 -3.91 11.20 7.64
CA PRO A 60 -4.58 11.20 8.93
C PRO A 60 -4.61 12.59 9.58
N ASP A 61 -3.62 13.45 9.33
CA ASP A 61 -3.63 14.83 9.84
C ASP A 61 -4.71 15.68 9.16
N VAL A 62 -4.85 15.59 7.83
CA VAL A 62 -5.91 16.28 7.07
C VAL A 62 -7.28 15.86 7.62
N ILE A 63 -7.49 14.56 7.83
CA ILE A 63 -8.76 14.06 8.37
C ILE A 63 -8.94 14.49 9.84
N ALA A 64 -7.91 14.42 10.67
CA ALA A 64 -7.97 14.89 12.06
C ALA A 64 -8.38 16.37 12.13
N ARG A 65 -7.79 17.23 11.30
CA ARG A 65 -8.13 18.66 11.20
C ARG A 65 -9.56 18.87 10.70
N PHE A 66 -9.94 18.20 9.62
CA PHE A 66 -11.30 18.23 9.08
C PHE A 66 -12.35 17.83 10.13
N LYS A 67 -12.15 16.70 10.82
CA LYS A 67 -13.05 16.23 11.87
C LYS A 67 -13.12 17.17 13.07
N ARG A 68 -11.99 17.78 13.44
CA ARG A 68 -11.95 18.80 14.50
C ARG A 68 -12.84 19.99 14.14
N MET A 69 -12.76 20.46 12.90
CA MET A 69 -13.62 21.54 12.39
C MET A 69 -15.10 21.13 12.27
N GLN A 70 -15.40 19.85 12.02
CA GLN A 70 -16.77 19.32 12.10
C GLN A 70 -17.31 19.20 13.55
N GLY A 71 -16.51 19.60 14.55
CA GLY A 71 -16.90 19.63 15.96
C GLY A 71 -16.69 18.32 16.71
N TYR A 72 -15.90 17.39 16.16
CA TYR A 72 -15.47 16.20 16.90
C TYR A 72 -14.38 16.54 17.92
N ASN A 73 -14.29 15.76 18.99
CA ASN A 73 -13.14 15.74 19.89
C ASN A 73 -12.11 14.77 19.30
N VAL A 74 -10.97 15.29 18.85
CA VAL A 74 -10.05 14.54 17.99
C VAL A 74 -8.79 14.16 18.74
N LEU A 75 -8.52 12.85 18.83
CA LEU A 75 -7.25 12.32 19.26
C LEU A 75 -6.46 11.81 18.05
N PHE A 76 -5.31 12.43 17.79
CA PHE A 76 -4.33 11.98 16.82
C PHE A 76 -2.93 11.95 17.48
N PRO A 77 -2.48 10.80 18.00
CA PRO A 77 -1.20 10.69 18.70
C PRO A 77 -0.09 10.18 17.75
N MET A 78 1.15 10.26 18.23
CA MET A 78 2.31 9.67 17.54
C MET A 78 3.29 9.05 18.54
N GLY A 79 3.94 7.97 18.12
CA GLY A 79 5.01 7.29 18.84
C GLY A 79 6.06 6.80 17.84
N TRP A 80 7.09 6.11 18.34
CA TRP A 80 8.28 5.79 17.54
C TRP A 80 8.65 4.32 17.60
N HIS A 81 8.77 3.69 16.44
CA HIS A 81 9.10 2.27 16.35
C HIS A 81 10.61 2.07 16.25
N ILE A 82 11.17 1.35 17.22
CA ILE A 82 12.60 1.02 17.25
C ILE A 82 12.88 -0.46 17.50
N THR A 83 11.84 -1.28 17.63
CA THR A 83 11.94 -2.74 17.74
C THR A 83 12.42 -3.33 16.41
N GLY A 84 13.44 -4.19 16.45
CA GLY A 84 13.98 -4.89 15.29
C GLY A 84 15.51 -4.88 15.21
N SER A 85 16.02 -5.64 14.24
CA SER A 85 17.46 -5.80 13.95
C SER A 85 18.09 -4.74 13.02
N PRO A 86 17.36 -4.00 12.14
CA PRO A 86 18.03 -3.10 11.20
C PRO A 86 18.93 -2.03 11.84
N ILE A 87 18.49 -1.37 12.92
CA ILE A 87 19.29 -0.35 13.61
C ILE A 87 20.60 -0.94 14.17
N VAL A 88 20.55 -2.13 14.77
CA VAL A 88 21.73 -2.83 15.29
C VAL A 88 22.69 -3.20 14.15
N GLY A 89 22.16 -3.70 13.03
CA GLY A 89 22.97 -4.01 11.86
C GLY A 89 23.63 -2.78 11.22
N ILE A 90 22.93 -1.63 11.22
CA ILE A 90 23.50 -0.35 10.76
C ILE A 90 24.64 0.09 11.68
N ALA A 91 24.46 0.00 13.00
CA ALA A 91 25.47 0.41 13.96
C ALA A 91 26.78 -0.36 13.77
N GLU A 92 26.69 -1.68 13.60
CA GLU A 92 27.85 -2.54 13.35
C GLU A 92 28.53 -2.22 12.00
N ARG A 93 27.77 -1.88 10.95
CA ARG A 93 28.34 -1.46 9.66
C ARG A 93 29.10 -0.13 9.74
N ILE A 94 28.58 0.84 10.50
CA ILE A 94 29.25 2.13 10.71
C ILE A 94 30.52 1.92 11.54
N LYS A 95 30.47 1.06 12.56
CA LYS A 95 31.63 0.64 13.36
C LYS A 95 32.72 0.02 12.48
N ASN A 96 32.34 -0.88 11.58
CA ASN A 96 33.25 -1.51 10.60
C ASN A 96 33.60 -0.63 9.40
N ARG A 97 33.16 0.63 9.40
CA ARG A 97 33.44 1.63 8.36
C ARG A 97 33.00 1.19 6.94
N ASP A 98 31.85 0.54 6.83
CA ASP A 98 31.27 0.14 5.55
C ASP A 98 31.05 1.37 4.62
N PRO A 99 31.74 1.45 3.46
CA PRO A 99 31.69 2.63 2.59
C PRO A 99 30.28 2.98 2.10
N LYS A 100 29.46 1.96 1.80
CA LYS A 100 28.10 2.16 1.29
C LYS A 100 27.18 2.73 2.36
N THR A 101 27.22 2.19 3.58
CA THR A 101 26.41 2.68 4.70
C THR A 101 26.83 4.10 5.08
N ILE A 102 28.13 4.37 5.19
CA ILE A 102 28.65 5.73 5.46
C ILE A 102 28.12 6.71 4.40
N TRP A 103 28.22 6.37 3.11
CA TRP A 103 27.72 7.22 2.02
C TRP A 103 26.21 7.48 2.14
N ILE A 104 25.40 6.48 2.47
CA ILE A 104 23.95 6.66 2.68
C ILE A 104 23.69 7.67 3.80
N TYR A 105 24.33 7.53 4.96
CA TYR A 105 24.07 8.41 6.09
C TYR A 105 24.63 9.82 5.90
N LYS A 106 25.78 9.94 5.23
CA LYS A 106 26.45 11.22 4.97
C LYS A 106 25.81 11.99 3.81
N GLU A 107 25.55 11.34 2.66
CA GLU A 107 25.08 12.02 1.45
C GLU A 107 23.55 12.03 1.31
N VAL A 108 22.87 10.93 1.66
CA VAL A 108 21.41 10.81 1.48
C VAL A 108 20.67 11.36 2.70
N TYR A 109 21.09 10.95 3.91
CA TYR A 109 20.48 11.42 5.16
C TYR A 109 21.12 12.66 5.75
N LYS A 110 22.25 13.12 5.20
CA LYS A 110 22.93 14.37 5.60
C LYS A 110 23.24 14.43 7.09
N VAL A 111 23.63 13.30 7.68
CA VAL A 111 24.09 13.25 9.08
C VAL A 111 25.45 13.93 9.17
N PRO A 112 25.64 14.90 10.10
CA PRO A 112 26.95 15.51 10.33
C PRO A 112 28.02 14.46 10.63
N GLU A 113 29.23 14.66 10.09
CA GLU A 113 30.29 13.66 10.13
C GLU A 113 30.74 13.32 11.56
N ASP A 114 30.77 14.31 12.45
CA ASP A 114 31.06 14.14 13.88
C ASP A 114 30.01 13.28 14.59
N ILE A 115 28.73 13.45 14.25
CA ILE A 115 27.63 12.66 14.80
C ILE A 115 27.63 11.24 14.22
N LEU A 116 27.92 11.09 12.93
CA LEU A 116 27.88 9.80 12.24
C LEU A 116 28.74 8.74 12.93
N TRP A 117 29.92 9.12 13.44
CA TRP A 117 30.80 8.17 14.12
C TRP A 117 30.26 7.68 15.47
N THR A 118 29.32 8.41 16.09
CA THR A 118 28.64 7.96 17.32
C THR A 118 27.62 6.85 17.07
N PHE A 119 27.26 6.59 15.81
CA PHE A 119 26.27 5.59 15.42
C PHE A 119 26.77 4.14 15.52
N GLU A 120 28.01 3.90 15.93
CA GLU A 120 28.45 2.58 16.37
C GLU A 120 27.63 2.06 17.58
N ASP A 121 26.99 2.96 18.33
CA ASP A 121 25.95 2.63 19.30
C ASP A 121 24.55 2.78 18.66
N PRO A 122 23.75 1.69 18.57
CA PRO A 122 22.39 1.75 18.01
C PRO A 122 21.47 2.75 18.74
N VAL A 123 21.69 3.02 20.03
CA VAL A 123 20.91 3.99 20.79
C VAL A 123 21.13 5.41 20.28
N ASN A 124 22.31 5.74 19.77
CA ASN A 124 22.59 7.07 19.21
C ASN A 124 21.88 7.27 17.86
N ILE A 125 21.78 6.22 17.03
CA ILE A 125 20.96 6.23 15.82
C ILE A 125 19.50 6.53 16.19
N VAL A 126 18.96 5.77 17.16
CA VAL A 126 17.58 5.96 17.66
C VAL A 126 17.36 7.39 18.12
N LYS A 127 18.21 7.91 19.01
CA LYS A 127 18.08 9.27 19.56
C LYS A 127 18.10 10.34 18.47
N TYR A 128 19.02 10.23 17.52
CA TYR A 128 19.14 11.17 16.42
C TYR A 128 17.88 11.19 15.54
N PHE A 129 17.45 10.02 15.06
CA PHE A 129 16.31 9.95 14.14
C PHE A 129 14.96 10.13 14.84
N MET A 130 14.85 9.85 16.14
CA MET A 130 13.66 10.20 16.93
C MET A 130 13.49 11.72 16.99
N LYS A 131 14.56 12.45 17.33
CA LYS A 131 14.55 13.91 17.32
C LYS A 131 14.22 14.46 15.93
N ALA A 132 14.89 13.95 14.90
CA ALA A 132 14.68 14.40 13.52
C ALA A 132 13.24 14.13 13.03
N ALA A 133 12.66 12.98 13.37
CA ALA A 133 11.28 12.64 12.99
C ALA A 133 10.25 13.52 13.71
N LYS A 134 10.40 13.72 15.02
CA LYS A 134 9.55 14.63 15.81
C LYS A 134 9.59 16.05 15.25
N GLU A 135 10.80 16.57 15.03
CA GLU A 135 11.01 17.90 14.46
C GLU A 135 10.37 18.01 13.07
N THR A 136 10.57 17.02 12.20
CA THR A 136 9.96 17.00 10.86
C THR A 136 8.43 17.04 10.93
N PHE A 137 7.81 16.29 11.84
CA PHE A 137 6.35 16.27 12.01
C PHE A 137 5.80 17.59 12.56
N ILE A 138 6.51 18.22 13.48
CA ILE A 138 6.18 19.56 13.98
C ILE A 138 6.34 20.59 12.86
N ARG A 139 7.45 20.54 12.10
CA ARG A 139 7.72 21.43 10.96
C ARG A 139 6.76 21.24 9.80
N ALA A 140 6.15 20.06 9.67
CA ALA A 140 5.03 19.80 8.77
C ALA A 140 3.67 20.28 9.32
N GLY A 141 3.63 20.72 10.58
CA GLY A 141 2.42 21.20 11.24
C GLY A 141 1.38 20.11 11.48
N PHE A 142 1.77 18.87 11.79
CA PHE A 142 0.79 17.84 12.13
C PHE A 142 0.11 18.14 13.48
N SER A 143 -1.20 17.93 13.55
CA SER A 143 -2.07 18.15 14.71
C SER A 143 -1.99 17.02 15.74
N VAL A 144 -0.74 16.65 16.07
CA VAL A 144 -0.40 15.54 16.96
C VAL A 144 -0.55 15.96 18.42
N ASP A 145 -1.15 15.09 19.23
CA ASP A 145 -1.06 15.15 20.70
C ASP A 145 0.28 14.59 21.16
N TRP A 146 1.25 15.48 21.38
CA TRP A 146 2.60 15.10 21.84
C TRP A 146 2.65 14.67 23.31
N SER A 147 1.61 14.91 24.11
CA SER A 147 1.56 14.44 25.50
C SER A 147 1.57 12.91 25.62
N ARG A 148 1.20 12.21 24.53
CA ARG A 148 1.07 10.75 24.46
C ARG A 148 2.25 10.06 23.77
N GLU A 149 3.33 10.79 23.49
CA GLU A 149 4.51 10.27 22.82
C GLU A 149 5.21 9.17 23.62
N PHE A 150 5.67 8.11 22.93
CA PHE A 150 6.56 7.10 23.49
C PHE A 150 7.41 6.47 22.37
N HIS A 151 8.37 5.62 22.73
CA HIS A 151 9.10 4.77 21.80
C HIS A 151 9.02 3.30 22.23
N THR A 152 9.21 2.36 21.30
CA THR A 152 9.09 0.93 21.62
C THR A 152 10.32 0.35 22.31
N THR A 153 10.34 -0.98 22.51
CA THR A 153 11.41 -1.79 23.15
C THR A 153 11.46 -1.69 24.68
N SER A 154 12.31 -2.51 25.29
CA SER A 154 12.67 -2.43 26.71
C SER A 154 13.30 -1.09 27.14
N LEU A 155 13.75 -0.26 26.20
CA LEU A 155 14.25 1.09 26.48
C LEU A 155 13.15 2.05 26.96
N PHE A 156 11.88 1.72 26.72
CA PHE A 156 10.74 2.40 27.30
C PHE A 156 9.98 1.45 28.24
N PRO A 157 10.34 1.38 29.55
CA PRO A 157 9.86 0.33 30.44
C PRO A 157 8.33 0.21 30.54
N PRO A 158 7.54 1.30 30.66
CA PRO A 158 6.08 1.17 30.76
C PRO A 158 5.41 0.55 29.51
N PHE A 159 5.96 0.85 28.32
CA PHE A 159 5.48 0.25 27.07
C PHE A 159 5.93 -1.21 26.99
N SER A 160 7.15 -1.53 27.42
CA SER A 160 7.62 -2.91 27.49
C SER A 160 6.70 -3.76 28.37
N LYS A 161 6.27 -3.24 29.53
CA LYS A 161 5.28 -3.88 30.41
C LYS A 161 3.90 -4.07 29.77
N PHE A 162 3.45 -3.10 28.99
CA PHE A 162 2.23 -3.25 28.18
C PHE A 162 2.37 -4.39 27.16
N ILE A 163 3.53 -4.53 26.51
CA ILE A 163 3.81 -5.64 25.58
C ILE A 163 3.93 -6.98 26.30
N GLU A 164 4.54 -7.03 27.48
CA GLU A 164 4.58 -8.24 28.32
C GLU A 164 3.15 -8.72 28.64
N TRP A 165 2.28 -7.80 29.09
CA TRP A 165 0.85 -8.10 29.32
C TRP A 165 0.18 -8.67 28.08
N GLN A 166 0.32 -8.00 26.92
CA GLN A 166 -0.24 -8.47 25.66
C GLN A 166 0.13 -9.93 25.39
N PHE A 167 1.43 -10.24 25.48
CA PHE A 167 1.94 -11.58 25.17
C PHE A 167 1.48 -12.63 26.19
N TYR A 168 1.37 -12.27 27.47
CA TYR A 168 0.73 -13.14 28.47
C TYR A 168 -0.73 -13.45 28.09
N LYS A 169 -1.53 -12.45 27.72
CA LYS A 169 -2.94 -12.67 27.28
C LYS A 169 -3.04 -13.57 26.05
N LEU A 170 -2.12 -13.42 25.08
CA LEU A 170 -2.06 -14.30 23.91
C LEU A 170 -1.70 -15.74 24.30
N LYS A 171 -0.76 -15.91 25.23
CA LYS A 171 -0.35 -17.23 25.72
C LYS A 171 -1.46 -17.93 26.53
N GLU A 172 -2.20 -17.19 27.37
CA GLU A 172 -3.37 -17.68 28.11
C GLU A 172 -4.44 -18.27 27.19
N LYS A 173 -4.60 -17.71 25.98
CA LYS A 173 -5.55 -18.18 24.96
C LYS A 173 -5.01 -19.30 24.08
N GLY A 174 -3.78 -19.76 24.32
CA GLY A 174 -3.14 -20.80 23.51
C GLY A 174 -2.70 -20.33 22.11
N TYR A 175 -2.64 -19.03 21.85
CA TYR A 175 -2.22 -18.49 20.56
C TYR A 175 -0.70 -18.36 20.41
N ILE A 176 0.06 -18.60 21.48
CA ILE A 176 1.52 -18.66 21.42
C ILE A 176 1.97 -20.12 21.44
N VAL A 177 2.65 -20.55 20.39
CA VAL A 177 3.14 -21.93 20.23
C VAL A 177 4.64 -21.96 19.96
N LYS A 178 5.28 -23.07 20.31
CA LYS A 178 6.69 -23.36 20.00
C LYS A 178 6.75 -24.48 18.98
N GLY A 179 7.65 -24.40 18.00
CA GLY A 179 7.78 -25.44 16.99
C GLY A 179 9.01 -25.31 16.11
N ALA A 180 9.19 -26.31 15.25
CA ALA A 180 10.26 -26.30 14.25
C ALA A 180 10.01 -25.20 13.21
N HIS A 181 11.02 -24.38 12.94
CA HIS A 181 10.99 -23.35 11.91
C HIS A 181 12.25 -23.37 11.07
N ARG A 182 12.09 -23.12 9.78
CA ARG A 182 13.19 -22.83 8.86
C ARG A 182 13.51 -21.35 8.91
N VAL A 183 14.76 -21.01 9.21
CA VAL A 183 15.23 -19.62 9.20
C VAL A 183 16.42 -19.47 8.28
N ARG A 184 16.51 -18.31 7.62
CA ARG A 184 17.77 -17.89 7.03
C ARG A 184 18.79 -17.75 8.15
N TRP A 185 20.01 -18.20 7.95
CA TRP A 185 21.00 -18.35 9.01
C TRP A 185 22.39 -18.01 8.49
N ASP A 186 23.15 -17.24 9.27
CA ASP A 186 24.58 -17.05 9.01
C ASP A 186 25.34 -18.20 9.69
N PRO A 187 25.97 -19.11 8.92
CA PRO A 187 26.63 -20.28 9.50
C PRO A 187 27.94 -19.95 10.20
N VAL A 188 28.56 -18.80 9.92
CA VAL A 188 29.85 -18.39 10.51
C VAL A 188 29.61 -17.70 11.85
N VAL A 189 28.66 -16.76 11.89
CA VAL A 189 28.32 -16.01 13.10
C VAL A 189 27.41 -16.83 14.02
N GLY A 190 26.62 -17.75 13.45
CA GLY A 190 25.69 -18.56 14.22
C GLY A 190 24.44 -17.79 14.66
N THR A 191 23.86 -16.97 13.78
CA THR A 191 22.68 -16.15 14.07
C THR A 191 21.57 -16.34 13.04
N PRO A 192 20.28 -16.28 13.43
CA PRO A 192 19.19 -16.18 12.47
C PRO A 192 19.24 -14.83 11.74
N LEU A 193 18.84 -14.82 10.48
CA LEU A 193 18.80 -13.66 9.60
C LEU A 193 17.33 -13.35 9.26
N GLY A 194 16.86 -12.14 9.58
CA GLY A 194 15.65 -11.61 8.97
C GLY A 194 15.89 -11.14 7.54
N ASP A 195 14.83 -10.81 6.81
CA ASP A 195 14.93 -10.30 5.43
C ASP A 195 15.83 -9.07 5.35
N HIS A 196 15.69 -8.17 6.32
CA HIS A 196 16.55 -7.01 6.40
C HIS A 196 17.98 -7.37 6.79
N ASP A 197 18.26 -8.49 7.46
CA ASP A 197 19.60 -8.91 7.90
C ASP A 197 20.47 -9.52 6.79
N LEU A 198 20.04 -9.36 5.54
CA LEU A 198 20.79 -9.72 4.35
C LEU A 198 21.45 -8.47 3.75
N MET A 199 22.60 -8.67 3.10
CA MET A 199 23.26 -7.68 2.26
C MET A 199 22.76 -7.79 0.81
N GLU A 200 22.49 -9.01 0.37
CA GLU A 200 21.98 -9.35 -0.95
C GLU A 200 21.00 -10.52 -0.82
N GLY A 201 19.97 -10.54 -1.67
CA GLY A 201 19.00 -11.64 -1.73
C GLY A 201 17.82 -11.56 -0.76
N GLU A 202 17.42 -10.35 -0.30
CA GLU A 202 16.27 -10.18 0.61
C GLU A 202 14.99 -10.85 0.07
N ASP A 203 14.77 -10.72 -1.25
CA ASP A 203 13.60 -11.21 -1.98
C ASP A 203 13.71 -12.70 -2.41
N VAL A 204 14.82 -13.39 -2.11
CA VAL A 204 15.05 -14.76 -2.57
C VAL A 204 14.20 -15.74 -1.74
N PRO A 205 13.21 -16.43 -2.33
CA PRO A 205 12.35 -17.34 -1.57
C PRO A 205 13.11 -18.59 -1.10
N ILE A 206 12.66 -19.13 0.04
CA ILE A 206 13.03 -20.46 0.50
C ILE A 206 12.17 -21.48 -0.25
N LEU A 207 12.81 -22.41 -0.94
CA LEU A 207 12.20 -23.52 -1.64
C LEU A 207 12.23 -24.77 -0.77
N GLU A 208 11.20 -25.60 -0.92
CA GLU A 208 11.09 -26.90 -0.27
C GLU A 208 11.30 -27.99 -1.33
N TYR A 209 12.52 -28.51 -1.41
CA TYR A 209 12.83 -29.64 -2.28
C TYR A 209 12.48 -30.95 -1.59
N VAL A 210 11.82 -31.84 -2.31
CA VAL A 210 11.63 -33.22 -1.89
C VAL A 210 12.85 -34.01 -2.34
N ILE A 211 13.61 -34.55 -1.39
CA ILE A 211 14.79 -35.38 -1.65
C ILE A 211 14.41 -36.86 -1.58
N ILE A 212 14.32 -37.50 -2.75
CA ILE A 212 13.88 -38.90 -2.89
C ILE A 212 15.11 -39.81 -2.80
N LYS A 213 15.09 -40.76 -1.86
CA LYS A 213 16.26 -41.59 -1.53
C LYS A 213 16.37 -42.80 -2.46
N PHE A 214 17.04 -42.65 -3.59
CA PHE A 214 17.34 -43.77 -4.49
C PHE A 214 18.34 -44.73 -3.85
N GLU A 215 18.14 -46.04 -4.04
CA GLU A 215 18.95 -47.07 -3.38
C GLU A 215 20.13 -47.48 -4.29
N LEU A 216 21.35 -47.19 -3.86
CA LEU A 216 22.59 -47.71 -4.43
C LEU A 216 23.08 -48.89 -3.57
N ARG A 217 23.17 -50.09 -4.15
CA ARG A 217 23.69 -51.26 -3.43
C ARG A 217 25.20 -51.38 -3.65
N GLU A 218 25.99 -51.20 -2.60
CA GLU A 218 27.44 -51.42 -2.61
C GLU A 218 27.81 -52.50 -1.59
N ASN A 219 28.50 -53.56 -2.02
CA ASN A 219 29.02 -54.61 -1.13
C ASN A 219 27.99 -55.25 -0.17
N GLY A 220 26.72 -55.28 -0.55
CA GLY A 220 25.63 -55.83 0.27
C GLY A 220 24.98 -54.84 1.24
N GLU A 221 25.47 -53.60 1.32
CA GLU A 221 24.88 -52.50 2.09
C GLU A 221 24.09 -51.56 1.19
N VAL A 222 23.02 -50.96 1.74
CA VAL A 222 22.21 -49.95 1.06
C VAL A 222 22.79 -48.58 1.37
N VAL A 223 23.22 -47.88 0.33
CA VAL A 223 23.64 -46.47 0.37
C VAL A 223 22.61 -45.66 -0.40
N TYR A 224 22.15 -44.55 0.15
CA TYR A 224 21.16 -43.72 -0.54
C TYR A 224 21.83 -42.66 -1.41
N LEU A 225 21.23 -42.39 -2.57
CA LEU A 225 21.56 -41.30 -3.47
C LEU A 225 20.36 -40.34 -3.54
N PRO A 226 20.19 -39.42 -2.58
CA PRO A 226 19.00 -38.58 -2.49
C PRO A 226 18.94 -37.55 -3.61
N ALA A 227 17.95 -37.67 -4.49
CA ALA A 227 17.74 -36.75 -5.61
C ALA A 227 16.68 -35.70 -5.28
N ALA A 228 17.02 -34.43 -5.46
CA ALA A 228 16.15 -33.33 -5.11
C ALA A 228 15.21 -32.95 -6.26
N THR A 229 13.92 -32.76 -5.97
CA THR A 229 12.93 -32.31 -6.95
C THR A 229 11.89 -31.38 -6.34
N LEU A 230 11.41 -30.42 -7.14
CA LEU A 230 10.21 -29.62 -6.85
C LEU A 230 8.92 -30.24 -7.42
N ARG A 231 9.08 -31.36 -8.13
CA ARG A 231 8.04 -32.11 -8.83
C ARG A 231 8.05 -33.57 -8.38
N PRO A 232 7.68 -33.85 -7.11
CA PRO A 232 7.68 -35.21 -6.57
C PRO A 232 6.78 -36.17 -7.36
N GLU A 233 5.73 -35.66 -8.04
CA GLU A 233 4.85 -36.47 -8.89
C GLU A 233 5.57 -37.13 -10.07
N THR A 234 6.72 -36.60 -10.51
CA THR A 234 7.43 -37.12 -11.68
C THR A 234 8.31 -38.33 -11.39
N VAL A 235 8.38 -38.78 -10.13
CA VAL A 235 9.15 -39.97 -9.70
C VAL A 235 8.79 -41.25 -10.47
N TYR A 236 7.56 -41.34 -10.99
CA TYR A 236 7.06 -42.48 -11.77
C TYR A 236 7.63 -42.55 -13.20
N GLY A 237 8.29 -41.49 -13.68
CA GLY A 237 8.84 -41.42 -15.04
C GLY A 237 10.34 -41.27 -15.09
N VAL A 238 11.04 -41.63 -14.00
CA VAL A 238 12.49 -41.50 -13.93
C VAL A 238 13.16 -42.53 -14.84
N THR A 239 13.98 -42.06 -15.78
CA THR A 239 14.67 -42.93 -16.76
C THR A 239 16.14 -43.16 -16.41
N ASN A 240 16.77 -42.19 -15.76
CA ASN A 240 18.17 -42.19 -15.37
C ASN A 240 18.40 -41.18 -14.22
N MET A 241 19.59 -41.19 -13.64
CA MET A 241 20.05 -40.14 -12.72
C MET A 241 21.08 -39.26 -13.40
N TRP A 242 21.19 -38.02 -12.96
CA TRP A 242 22.19 -37.06 -13.39
C TRP A 242 23.15 -36.69 -12.27
N ILE A 243 24.44 -36.77 -12.57
CA ILE A 243 25.54 -36.37 -11.69
C ILE A 243 26.53 -35.52 -12.49
N ASN A 244 27.02 -34.44 -11.88
CA ASN A 244 28.14 -33.69 -12.43
C ASN A 244 29.46 -34.44 -12.17
N PRO A 245 30.18 -34.92 -13.20
CA PRO A 245 31.37 -35.75 -13.01
C PRO A 245 32.56 -35.00 -12.37
N GLU A 246 32.66 -33.69 -12.63
CA GLU A 246 33.76 -32.85 -12.16
C GLU A 246 33.54 -32.31 -10.73
N ALA A 247 32.29 -32.32 -10.26
CA ALA A 247 31.94 -31.88 -8.92
C ALA A 247 32.37 -32.90 -7.85
N THR A 248 32.52 -32.43 -6.62
CA THR A 248 32.93 -33.27 -5.49
C THR A 248 31.70 -33.71 -4.69
N TYR A 249 31.60 -35.02 -4.44
CA TYR A 249 30.55 -35.65 -3.65
C TYR A 249 31.15 -36.30 -2.41
N VAL A 250 30.31 -36.47 -1.40
CA VAL A 250 30.68 -37.10 -0.13
C VAL A 250 29.75 -38.27 0.16
N LYS A 251 30.32 -39.37 0.65
CA LYS A 251 29.58 -40.43 1.33
C LYS A 251 29.58 -40.08 2.81
N ALA A 252 28.40 -39.84 3.39
CA ALA A 252 28.27 -39.37 4.76
C ALA A 252 27.24 -40.20 5.54
N ARG A 253 27.52 -40.43 6.81
CA ARG A 253 26.54 -40.94 7.77
C ARG A 253 25.63 -39.79 8.19
N VAL A 254 24.33 -39.99 8.04
CA VAL A 254 23.27 -39.01 8.31
C VAL A 254 22.41 -39.53 9.45
N LYS A 255 22.42 -38.83 10.59
CA LYS A 255 21.60 -39.18 11.75
C LYS A 255 20.47 -38.18 11.94
N ARG A 256 19.27 -38.69 12.16
CA ARG A 256 18.07 -37.89 12.48
C ARG A 256 17.07 -38.70 13.29
N GLY A 257 16.63 -38.17 14.44
CA GLY A 257 15.57 -38.78 15.24
C GLY A 257 15.82 -40.24 15.64
N GLY A 258 17.08 -40.63 15.85
CA GLY A 258 17.47 -42.00 16.19
C GLY A 258 17.63 -42.96 15.00
N ARG A 259 17.36 -42.52 13.76
CA ARG A 259 17.70 -43.25 12.53
C ARG A 259 19.08 -42.83 12.02
N GLU A 260 19.84 -43.80 11.54
CA GLU A 260 21.15 -43.59 10.92
C GLU A 260 21.13 -44.21 9.53
N GLU A 261 21.48 -43.40 8.53
CA GLU A 261 21.54 -43.81 7.12
C GLU A 261 22.88 -43.36 6.51
N VAL A 262 23.28 -43.96 5.39
CA VAL A 262 24.47 -43.52 4.64
C VAL A 262 24.02 -42.92 3.32
N TRP A 263 24.34 -41.64 3.11
CA TRP A 263 23.92 -40.89 1.92
C TRP A 263 25.13 -40.49 1.07
N ILE A 264 24.93 -40.38 -0.23
CA ILE A 264 25.85 -39.75 -1.17
C ILE A 264 25.20 -38.49 -1.72
N VAL A 265 25.80 -37.34 -1.45
CA VAL A 265 25.35 -36.00 -1.90
C VAL A 265 26.56 -35.14 -2.23
N SER A 266 26.36 -33.97 -2.85
CA SER A 266 27.46 -33.02 -3.05
C SER A 266 28.05 -32.56 -1.72
N LYS A 267 29.31 -32.09 -1.75
CA LYS A 267 29.98 -31.56 -0.56
C LYS A 267 29.22 -30.37 0.03
N GLU A 268 28.69 -29.50 -0.83
CA GLU A 268 27.91 -28.33 -0.47
C GLU A 268 26.56 -28.73 0.14
N ALA A 269 25.91 -29.77 -0.37
CA ALA A 269 24.67 -30.30 0.18
C ALA A 269 24.85 -30.86 1.59
N ALA A 270 25.93 -31.63 1.82
CA ALA A 270 26.26 -32.15 3.15
C ALA A 270 26.45 -31.01 4.16
N TYR A 271 27.12 -29.92 3.75
CA TYR A 271 27.25 -28.72 4.57
C TYR A 271 25.88 -28.10 4.90
N LYS A 272 25.01 -27.90 3.92
CA LYS A 272 23.66 -27.32 4.14
C LYS A 272 22.78 -28.21 5.02
N LEU A 273 22.79 -29.52 4.78
CA LEU A 273 22.01 -30.50 5.53
C LEU A 273 22.41 -30.55 7.01
N SER A 274 23.68 -30.27 7.34
CA SER A 274 24.14 -30.20 8.74
C SER A 274 23.44 -29.12 9.58
N PHE A 275 22.84 -28.11 8.95
CA PHE A 275 22.02 -27.09 9.62
C PHE A 275 20.52 -27.43 9.64
N GLN A 276 20.11 -28.48 8.91
CA GLN A 276 18.71 -28.83 8.72
C GLN A 276 18.34 -30.07 9.53
N ASP A 277 18.52 -30.00 10.85
CA ASP A 277 18.07 -31.03 11.80
C ASP A 277 18.65 -32.44 11.51
N ARG A 278 19.91 -32.49 11.07
CA ARG A 278 20.64 -33.73 10.76
C ARG A 278 22.08 -33.62 11.24
N GLU A 279 22.59 -34.65 11.89
CA GLU A 279 24.03 -34.77 12.13
C GLU A 279 24.66 -35.46 10.91
N ILE A 280 25.68 -34.82 10.33
CA ILE A 280 26.36 -35.29 9.12
C ILE A 280 27.82 -35.59 9.47
N GLU A 281 28.23 -36.84 9.29
CA GLU A 281 29.62 -37.30 9.46
C GLU A 281 30.14 -37.81 8.12
N VAL A 282 31.09 -37.10 7.51
CA VAL A 282 31.66 -37.47 6.21
C VAL A 282 32.60 -38.67 6.38
N ILE A 283 32.32 -39.74 5.63
CA ILE A 283 33.09 -41.00 5.62
C ILE A 283 34.13 -40.98 4.49
N ASP A 284 33.75 -40.49 3.31
CA ASP A 284 34.58 -40.51 2.09
C ASP A 284 34.24 -39.30 1.19
N GLU A 285 35.22 -38.79 0.44
CA GLU A 285 35.09 -37.66 -0.48
C GLU A 285 35.68 -38.04 -1.86
N PHE A 286 34.92 -37.87 -2.93
CA PHE A 286 35.32 -38.30 -4.28
C PHE A 286 34.70 -37.45 -5.39
N LYS A 287 35.23 -37.57 -6.61
CA LYS A 287 34.67 -36.93 -7.81
C LYS A 287 33.43 -37.66 -8.31
N GLY A 288 32.45 -36.93 -8.82
CA GLY A 288 31.19 -37.46 -9.34
C GLY A 288 31.37 -38.53 -10.40
N GLU A 289 32.47 -38.48 -11.17
CA GLU A 289 32.90 -39.52 -12.12
C GLU A 289 32.84 -40.94 -11.52
N ARG A 290 33.13 -41.12 -10.23
CA ARG A 290 33.07 -42.43 -9.55
C ARG A 290 31.66 -43.05 -9.50
N LEU A 291 30.62 -42.24 -9.64
CA LEU A 291 29.22 -42.69 -9.61
C LEU A 291 28.69 -43.02 -11.00
N ILE A 292 29.32 -42.48 -12.05
CA ILE A 292 28.85 -42.64 -13.42
C ILE A 292 28.92 -44.12 -13.82
N GLY A 293 27.87 -44.61 -14.49
CA GLY A 293 27.75 -46.01 -14.93
C GLY A 293 27.20 -46.97 -13.87
N LYS A 294 27.08 -46.55 -12.59
CA LYS A 294 26.38 -47.34 -11.57
C LYS A 294 24.87 -47.27 -11.77
N TYR A 295 24.15 -48.23 -11.18
CA TYR A 295 22.70 -48.29 -11.18
C TYR A 295 22.15 -48.02 -9.79
N VAL A 296 21.02 -47.32 -9.74
CA VAL A 296 20.26 -47.10 -8.51
C VAL A 296 18.84 -47.56 -8.71
N ARG A 297 18.22 -48.04 -7.63
CA ARG A 297 16.83 -48.46 -7.63
C ARG A 297 15.91 -47.31 -7.22
N ASN A 298 14.88 -47.06 -8.04
CA ASN A 298 13.82 -46.13 -7.75
C ASN A 298 12.97 -46.68 -6.58
N PRO A 299 12.86 -45.96 -5.45
CA PRO A 299 12.20 -46.49 -4.25
C PRO A 299 10.67 -46.53 -4.38
N VAL A 300 10.10 -45.88 -5.40
CA VAL A 300 8.65 -45.84 -5.64
C VAL A 300 8.22 -46.90 -6.66
N THR A 301 8.90 -46.98 -7.81
CA THR A 301 8.54 -47.93 -8.88
C THR A 301 9.24 -49.28 -8.74
N GLY A 302 10.41 -49.30 -8.09
CA GLY A 302 11.26 -50.48 -7.97
C GLY A 302 12.20 -50.71 -9.16
N ASP A 303 12.12 -49.88 -10.20
CA ASP A 303 12.97 -49.98 -11.40
C ASP A 303 14.42 -49.62 -11.10
N GLU A 304 15.37 -50.26 -11.78
CA GLU A 304 16.78 -49.89 -11.74
C GLU A 304 17.13 -48.96 -12.90
N VAL A 305 17.75 -47.82 -12.58
CA VAL A 305 18.11 -46.78 -13.55
C VAL A 305 19.59 -46.43 -13.45
N ILE A 306 20.21 -46.08 -14.57
CA ILE A 306 21.65 -45.77 -14.68
C ILE A 306 21.96 -44.33 -14.23
N ILE A 307 23.13 -44.12 -13.64
CA ILE A 307 23.69 -42.79 -13.36
C ILE A 307 24.51 -42.31 -14.57
N LEU A 308 24.08 -41.19 -15.16
CA LEU A 308 24.71 -40.57 -16.33
C LEU A 308 25.36 -39.22 -16.00
N PRO A 309 26.38 -38.80 -16.76
CA PRO A 309 27.07 -37.54 -16.54
C PRO A 309 26.26 -36.36 -17.10
N ALA A 310 26.19 -35.26 -16.35
CA ALA A 310 25.53 -34.03 -16.79
C ALA A 310 26.23 -32.78 -16.25
N GLU A 311 26.66 -31.89 -17.14
CA GLU A 311 27.34 -30.64 -16.78
C GLU A 311 26.37 -29.59 -16.21
N PHE A 312 25.08 -29.66 -16.54
CA PHE A 312 24.07 -28.71 -16.07
C PHE A 312 23.71 -28.88 -14.60
N VAL A 313 24.05 -30.03 -13.99
CA VAL A 313 23.79 -30.29 -12.57
C VAL A 313 24.69 -29.40 -11.72
N ASP A 314 24.04 -28.57 -10.91
CA ASP A 314 24.71 -27.66 -9.99
C ASP A 314 24.92 -28.34 -8.64
N PRO A 315 26.16 -28.65 -8.23
CA PRO A 315 26.42 -29.33 -6.95
C PRO A 315 26.00 -28.48 -5.75
N ASP A 316 25.89 -27.17 -5.92
CA ASP A 316 25.51 -26.24 -4.86
C ASP A 316 24.02 -25.86 -4.93
N ASN A 317 23.21 -26.55 -5.75
CA ASN A 317 21.76 -26.51 -5.66
C ASN A 317 21.24 -27.85 -5.09
N ALA A 318 20.51 -27.77 -3.97
CA ALA A 318 19.94 -28.92 -3.28
C ALA A 318 21.00 -30.01 -3.01
N THR A 319 20.82 -31.25 -3.50
CA THR A 319 21.73 -32.37 -3.20
C THR A 319 22.87 -32.56 -4.21
N GLY A 320 22.85 -31.81 -5.33
CA GLY A 320 23.71 -32.09 -6.48
C GLY A 320 23.35 -33.38 -7.23
N VAL A 321 22.24 -34.04 -6.90
CA VAL A 321 21.74 -35.24 -7.60
C VAL A 321 20.37 -34.93 -8.18
N VAL A 322 20.21 -35.15 -9.48
CA VAL A 322 18.94 -34.89 -10.18
C VAL A 322 18.38 -36.20 -10.74
N MET A 323 17.07 -36.41 -10.58
CA MET A 323 16.35 -37.52 -11.22
C MET A 323 15.88 -37.06 -12.61
N SER A 324 16.17 -37.85 -13.64
CA SER A 324 15.87 -37.49 -15.03
C SER A 324 14.47 -37.94 -15.44
N VAL A 325 13.63 -37.02 -15.90
CA VAL A 325 12.29 -37.29 -16.45
C VAL A 325 12.12 -36.61 -17.82
N PRO A 326 12.76 -37.14 -18.89
CA PRO A 326 12.83 -36.49 -20.20
C PRO A 326 11.48 -36.14 -20.84
N ALA A 327 10.42 -36.88 -20.51
CA ALA A 327 9.07 -36.62 -21.04
C ALA A 327 8.49 -35.27 -20.58
N HIS A 328 8.88 -34.78 -19.41
CA HIS A 328 8.26 -33.64 -18.73
C HIS A 328 9.27 -32.56 -18.29
N ALA A 329 10.57 -32.80 -18.48
CA ALA A 329 11.65 -31.86 -18.16
C ALA A 329 12.54 -31.60 -19.40
N PRO A 330 12.50 -30.39 -19.98
CA PRO A 330 13.30 -30.02 -21.15
C PRO A 330 14.81 -30.22 -20.99
N PHE A 331 15.37 -29.93 -19.81
CA PHE A 331 16.79 -30.16 -19.52
C PHE A 331 17.18 -31.64 -19.65
N ASP A 332 16.34 -32.54 -19.14
CA ASP A 332 16.59 -33.97 -19.17
C ASP A 332 16.55 -34.54 -20.58
N HIS A 333 15.58 -34.11 -21.39
CA HIS A 333 15.50 -34.49 -22.80
C HIS A 333 16.75 -34.08 -23.57
N VAL A 334 17.16 -32.82 -23.47
CA VAL A 334 18.30 -32.31 -24.24
C VAL A 334 19.62 -32.92 -23.78
N ALA A 335 19.83 -33.10 -22.47
CA ALA A 335 21.03 -33.77 -21.96
C ALA A 335 21.13 -35.23 -22.42
N LEU A 336 19.99 -35.94 -22.48
CA LEU A 336 19.95 -37.31 -22.95
C LEU A 336 20.20 -37.42 -24.46
N GLU A 337 19.67 -36.49 -25.26
CA GLU A 337 19.94 -36.42 -26.71
C GLU A 337 21.39 -36.05 -27.02
N ASP A 338 21.99 -35.14 -26.25
CA ASP A 338 23.43 -34.81 -26.38
C ASP A 338 24.29 -36.07 -26.12
N LEU A 339 23.98 -36.86 -25.09
CA LEU A 339 24.69 -38.12 -24.81
C LEU A 339 24.50 -39.21 -25.88
N LYS A 340 23.31 -39.27 -26.52
CA LYS A 340 23.08 -40.18 -27.65
C LYS A 340 23.90 -39.79 -28.89
N ARG A 341 24.16 -38.50 -29.09
CA ARG A 341 24.99 -37.99 -30.20
C ARG A 341 26.48 -38.12 -29.92
N GLU A 342 26.90 -37.86 -28.69
CA GLU A 342 28.29 -37.81 -28.26
C GLU A 342 28.72 -39.12 -27.55
N THR A 343 28.67 -40.23 -28.29
CA THR A 343 28.94 -41.58 -27.76
C THR A 343 30.35 -41.75 -27.18
N GLU A 344 31.31 -40.89 -27.56
CA GLU A 344 32.66 -40.84 -26.98
C GLU A 344 32.64 -40.53 -25.47
N ILE A 345 31.67 -39.73 -25.01
CA ILE A 345 31.51 -39.41 -23.58
C ILE A 345 31.08 -40.66 -22.80
N LEU A 346 30.19 -41.48 -23.37
CA LEU A 346 29.73 -42.72 -22.74
C LEU A 346 30.87 -43.74 -22.64
N LEU A 347 31.67 -43.88 -23.70
CA LEU A 347 32.84 -44.76 -23.73
C LEU A 347 33.93 -44.34 -22.73
N LYS A 348 34.10 -43.04 -22.46
CA LYS A 348 35.02 -42.54 -21.42
C LYS A 348 34.71 -43.14 -20.04
N TYR A 349 33.44 -43.39 -19.75
CA TYR A 349 32.98 -43.91 -18.45
C TYR A 349 32.59 -45.39 -18.49
N ASP A 350 33.03 -46.14 -19.51
CA ASP A 350 32.72 -47.57 -19.71
C ASP A 350 31.20 -47.88 -19.79
N ILE A 351 30.42 -46.94 -20.31
CA ILE A 351 28.99 -47.10 -20.57
C ILE A 351 28.80 -47.52 -22.03
N ASP A 352 28.19 -48.69 -22.24
CA ASP A 352 27.77 -49.13 -23.58
C ASP A 352 26.71 -48.15 -24.14
N PRO A 353 26.95 -47.48 -25.28
CA PRO A 353 26.01 -46.53 -25.86
C PRO A 353 24.60 -47.09 -26.08
N ARG A 354 24.47 -48.41 -26.30
CA ARG A 354 23.18 -49.09 -26.45
C ARG A 354 22.30 -48.98 -25.21
N VAL A 355 22.89 -48.82 -24.02
CA VAL A 355 22.15 -48.60 -22.77
C VAL A 355 21.38 -47.29 -22.84
N VAL A 356 22.01 -46.23 -23.34
CA VAL A 356 21.40 -44.89 -23.46
C VAL A 356 20.44 -44.81 -24.65
N GLU A 357 20.75 -45.48 -25.77
CA GLU A 357 19.84 -45.57 -26.92
C GLU A 357 18.52 -46.27 -26.58
N ASN A 358 18.55 -47.28 -25.71
CA ASN A 358 17.37 -48.05 -25.30
C ASN A 358 16.52 -47.35 -24.23
N ILE A 359 16.91 -46.16 -23.74
CA ILE A 359 16.10 -45.41 -22.77
C ILE A 359 14.83 -44.88 -23.46
N THR A 360 13.68 -45.38 -23.01
CA THR A 360 12.35 -44.97 -23.49
C THR A 360 11.72 -43.95 -22.54
N TYR A 361 10.95 -43.03 -23.12
CA TYR A 361 10.32 -41.95 -22.35
C TYR A 361 8.99 -42.42 -21.76
N ILE A 362 8.73 -42.06 -20.51
CA ILE A 362 7.53 -42.45 -19.79
C ILE A 362 6.59 -41.23 -19.70
N SER A 363 5.44 -41.32 -20.34
CA SER A 363 4.42 -40.26 -20.34
C SER A 363 3.55 -40.33 -19.06
N LEU A 364 3.68 -39.33 -18.19
CA LEU A 364 3.01 -39.25 -16.89
C LEU A 364 1.80 -38.33 -16.87
N ILE A 365 1.83 -37.26 -17.66
CA ILE A 365 0.86 -36.15 -17.56
C ILE A 365 0.22 -35.93 -18.92
N LYS A 366 -1.11 -35.89 -18.93
CA LYS A 366 -1.90 -35.45 -20.07
C LYS A 366 -2.10 -33.94 -19.96
N LEU A 367 -1.66 -33.21 -20.98
CA LEU A 367 -1.81 -31.75 -21.07
C LEU A 367 -2.54 -31.38 -22.37
N GLU A 368 -3.64 -30.64 -22.26
CA GLU A 368 -4.40 -30.21 -23.42
C GLU A 368 -3.57 -29.28 -24.32
N GLY A 369 -3.45 -29.63 -25.62
CA GLY A 369 -2.66 -28.89 -26.60
C GLY A 369 -1.23 -29.40 -26.80
N TYR A 370 -0.81 -30.41 -26.04
CA TYR A 370 0.44 -31.15 -26.22
C TYR A 370 0.15 -32.63 -26.45
N GLY A 371 1.07 -33.35 -27.08
CA GLY A 371 1.05 -34.81 -27.20
C GLY A 371 1.54 -35.50 -25.92
N ASP A 372 2.06 -36.73 -26.07
CA ASP A 372 2.47 -37.56 -24.92
C ASP A 372 3.77 -37.10 -24.25
N PHE A 373 4.56 -36.23 -24.89
CA PHE A 373 5.85 -35.76 -24.39
C PHE A 373 5.97 -34.22 -24.50
N PRO A 374 5.31 -33.47 -23.60
CA PRO A 374 5.27 -32.00 -23.66
C PRO A 374 6.65 -31.32 -23.65
N ALA A 375 7.63 -31.90 -22.94
CA ALA A 375 8.98 -31.35 -22.91
C ALA A 375 9.71 -31.45 -24.25
N VAL A 376 9.52 -32.54 -24.99
CA VAL A 376 10.11 -32.76 -26.31
C VAL A 376 9.53 -31.76 -27.30
N GLU A 377 8.20 -31.64 -27.34
CA GLU A 377 7.49 -30.75 -28.24
C GLU A 377 7.84 -29.27 -28.01
N GLU A 378 8.01 -28.83 -26.75
CA GLU A 378 8.39 -27.45 -26.46
C GLU A 378 9.86 -27.17 -26.79
N VAL A 379 10.75 -28.15 -26.62
CA VAL A 379 12.17 -28.06 -27.04
C VAL A 379 12.27 -27.90 -28.56
N GLU A 380 11.52 -28.70 -29.32
CA GLU A 380 11.47 -28.62 -30.78
C GLU A 380 10.92 -27.27 -31.25
N LYS A 381 9.82 -26.81 -30.63
CA LYS A 381 9.17 -25.53 -30.94
C LYS A 381 10.07 -24.32 -30.69
N LEU A 382 10.88 -24.34 -29.63
CA LEU A 382 11.85 -23.27 -29.31
C LEU A 382 13.18 -23.41 -30.07
N GLY A 383 13.35 -24.49 -30.85
CA GLY A 383 14.53 -24.77 -31.65
C GLY A 383 15.80 -24.91 -30.80
N ILE A 384 15.68 -25.52 -29.63
CA ILE A 384 16.79 -25.76 -28.69
C ILE A 384 17.63 -26.92 -29.22
N LYS A 385 18.96 -26.78 -29.25
CA LYS A 385 19.85 -27.78 -29.91
C LYS A 385 20.87 -28.44 -29.00
N SER A 386 21.15 -27.86 -27.84
CA SER A 386 22.15 -28.36 -26.90
C SER A 386 21.85 -27.91 -25.48
N GLN A 387 22.36 -28.66 -24.49
CA GLN A 387 22.31 -28.31 -23.07
C GLN A 387 22.95 -26.94 -22.73
N LYS A 388 23.71 -26.36 -23.67
CA LYS A 388 24.33 -25.02 -23.55
C LYS A 388 23.35 -23.86 -23.76
N ASP A 389 22.17 -24.10 -24.33
CA ASP A 389 21.12 -23.09 -24.58
C ASP A 389 20.32 -22.76 -23.28
N LYS A 390 21.02 -22.42 -22.18
CA LYS A 390 20.45 -22.33 -20.82
C LYS A 390 19.21 -21.45 -20.70
N GLU A 391 19.23 -20.25 -21.30
CA GLU A 391 18.13 -19.28 -21.18
C GLU A 391 16.83 -19.81 -21.83
N LYS A 392 16.95 -20.45 -23.01
CA LYS A 392 15.80 -21.05 -23.69
C LYS A 392 15.29 -22.30 -22.96
N LEU A 393 16.19 -23.10 -22.40
CA LEU A 393 15.84 -24.28 -21.61
C LEU A 393 15.11 -23.91 -20.32
N GLU A 394 15.53 -22.85 -19.64
CA GLU A 394 14.80 -22.30 -18.48
C GLU A 394 13.41 -21.82 -18.87
N GLN A 395 13.27 -21.13 -20.01
CA GLN A 395 11.98 -20.68 -20.51
C GLN A 395 11.06 -21.85 -20.84
N ALA A 396 11.56 -22.88 -21.54
CA ALA A 396 10.83 -24.10 -21.85
C ALA A 396 10.34 -24.80 -20.57
N THR A 397 11.23 -24.95 -19.60
CA THR A 397 10.95 -25.60 -18.31
C THR A 397 9.87 -24.84 -17.54
N LYS A 398 9.99 -23.52 -17.40
CA LYS A 398 8.98 -22.67 -16.73
C LYS A 398 7.61 -22.77 -17.42
N THR A 399 7.59 -22.84 -18.74
CA THR A 399 6.36 -22.92 -19.55
C THR A 399 5.64 -24.24 -19.31
N ILE A 400 6.36 -25.36 -19.46
CA ILE A 400 5.79 -26.70 -19.25
C ILE A 400 5.38 -26.90 -17.80
N TYR A 401 6.22 -26.54 -16.82
CA TYR A 401 5.92 -26.74 -15.41
C TYR A 401 4.66 -25.98 -14.99
N LYS A 402 4.50 -24.74 -15.44
CA LYS A 402 3.30 -23.94 -15.15
C LYS A 402 2.05 -24.51 -15.83
N ALA A 403 2.17 -24.95 -17.08
CA ALA A 403 1.05 -25.52 -17.83
C ALA A 403 0.58 -26.84 -17.21
N GLU A 404 1.50 -27.75 -16.91
CA GLU A 404 1.20 -29.05 -16.28
C GLU A 404 0.65 -28.89 -14.87
N TYR A 405 1.17 -27.94 -14.08
CA TYR A 405 0.68 -27.70 -12.72
C TYR A 405 -0.79 -27.25 -12.71
N HIS A 406 -1.19 -26.33 -13.60
CA HIS A 406 -2.55 -25.77 -13.61
C HIS A 406 -3.57 -26.58 -14.41
N LYS A 407 -3.14 -27.29 -15.46
CA LYS A 407 -4.03 -27.95 -16.43
C LYS A 407 -3.73 -29.43 -16.64
N GLY A 408 -2.64 -29.94 -16.07
CA GLY A 408 -2.22 -31.33 -16.26
C GLY A 408 -3.09 -32.31 -15.48
N VAL A 409 -3.37 -33.44 -16.11
CA VAL A 409 -4.06 -34.58 -15.51
C VAL A 409 -3.11 -35.78 -15.47
N PHE A 410 -2.98 -36.41 -14.31
CA PHE A 410 -2.05 -37.52 -14.10
C PHE A 410 -2.54 -38.82 -14.76
N LYS A 411 -1.65 -39.57 -15.42
CA LYS A 411 -1.97 -40.77 -16.23
C LYS A 411 -1.61 -42.10 -15.54
N VAL A 412 -0.89 -42.07 -14.43
CA VAL A 412 -0.29 -43.28 -13.83
C VAL A 412 -0.98 -43.65 -12.51
N PRO A 413 -1.30 -44.94 -12.28
CA PRO A 413 -1.75 -45.42 -10.97
C PRO A 413 -0.73 -45.14 -9.85
N PRO A 414 -1.15 -44.85 -8.61
CA PRO A 414 -2.51 -44.93 -8.09
C PRO A 414 -3.35 -43.64 -8.23
N TYR A 415 -2.82 -42.57 -8.83
CA TYR A 415 -3.47 -41.24 -8.87
C TYR A 415 -4.02 -40.86 -10.24
N GLU A 416 -4.29 -41.85 -11.08
CA GLU A 416 -4.80 -41.66 -12.44
C GLU A 416 -6.09 -40.80 -12.46
N GLY A 417 -6.16 -39.87 -13.40
CA GLY A 417 -7.31 -39.00 -13.61
C GLY A 417 -7.39 -37.78 -12.68
N ARG A 418 -6.46 -37.63 -11.73
CA ARG A 418 -6.43 -36.48 -10.80
C ARG A 418 -5.63 -35.29 -11.34
N PRO A 419 -5.94 -34.05 -10.92
CA PRO A 419 -5.13 -32.87 -11.24
C PRO A 419 -3.71 -32.96 -10.66
N VAL A 420 -2.70 -32.55 -11.43
CA VAL A 420 -1.29 -32.58 -11.01
C VAL A 420 -1.05 -31.81 -9.71
N GLN A 421 -1.73 -30.70 -9.49
CA GLN A 421 -1.64 -29.93 -8.24
C GLN A 421 -1.97 -30.77 -7.00
N GLU A 422 -2.99 -31.63 -7.07
CA GLU A 422 -3.37 -32.52 -5.97
C GLU A 422 -2.37 -33.68 -5.84
N VAL A 423 -1.99 -34.29 -6.97
CA VAL A 423 -1.08 -35.45 -6.99
C VAL A 423 0.29 -35.08 -6.43
N LYS A 424 0.80 -33.89 -6.74
CA LYS A 424 2.07 -33.38 -6.21
C LYS A 424 2.12 -33.43 -4.69
N GLU A 425 1.07 -32.94 -4.02
CA GLU A 425 1.00 -32.92 -2.56
C GLU A 425 0.86 -34.33 -1.98
N LEU A 426 0.01 -35.17 -2.59
CA LEU A 426 -0.21 -36.56 -2.15
C LEU A 426 1.05 -37.42 -2.28
N VAL A 427 1.73 -37.37 -3.43
CA VAL A 427 2.95 -38.17 -3.67
C VAL A 427 4.08 -37.74 -2.73
N ALA A 428 4.26 -36.43 -2.53
CA ALA A 428 5.24 -35.93 -1.57
C ALA A 428 4.95 -36.45 -0.15
N LYS A 429 3.70 -36.33 0.29
CA LYS A 429 3.25 -36.78 1.61
C LYS A 429 3.46 -38.28 1.80
N ASP A 430 3.01 -39.10 0.85
CA ASP A 430 3.13 -40.56 0.92
C ASP A 430 4.60 -41.02 0.97
N MET A 431 5.49 -40.40 0.20
CA MET A 431 6.92 -40.72 0.24
C MET A 431 7.58 -40.31 1.57
N ILE A 432 7.20 -39.15 2.11
CA ILE A 432 7.74 -38.67 3.39
C ILE A 432 7.26 -39.56 4.55
N GLU A 433 5.97 -39.92 4.59
CA GLU A 433 5.41 -40.79 5.64
C GLU A 433 6.03 -42.19 5.63
N LYS A 434 6.35 -42.72 4.45
CA LYS A 434 7.06 -44.01 4.28
C LYS A 434 8.56 -43.92 4.55
N GLY A 435 9.12 -42.73 4.75
CA GLY A 435 10.55 -42.51 4.90
C GLY A 435 11.35 -42.75 3.62
N ILE A 436 10.71 -42.72 2.45
CA ILE A 436 11.32 -42.84 1.11
C ILE A 436 11.92 -41.51 0.68
N ALA A 437 11.28 -40.40 1.06
CA ALA A 437 11.77 -39.06 0.79
C ALA A 437 11.84 -38.23 2.06
N GLU A 438 12.65 -37.17 2.02
CA GLU A 438 12.66 -36.13 3.06
C GLU A 438 12.57 -34.74 2.43
N ILE A 439 12.44 -33.70 3.25
CA ILE A 439 12.49 -32.31 2.80
C ILE A 439 13.91 -31.76 3.00
N MET A 440 14.43 -31.11 1.97
CA MET A 440 15.60 -30.24 2.03
C MET A 440 15.18 -28.82 1.66
N TYR A 441 15.51 -27.86 2.51
CA TYR A 441 15.30 -26.46 2.24
C TYR A 441 16.49 -25.88 1.48
N GLU A 442 16.20 -25.04 0.49
CA GLU A 442 17.23 -24.38 -0.32
C GLU A 442 16.75 -23.00 -0.77
N PHE A 443 17.67 -22.09 -1.09
CA PHE A 443 17.30 -20.82 -1.70
C PHE A 443 17.06 -20.97 -3.21
N ALA A 444 16.11 -20.20 -3.76
CA ALA A 444 15.90 -20.16 -5.21
C ALA A 444 17.09 -19.57 -5.99
N ASP A 445 17.94 -18.79 -5.31
CA ASP A 445 19.15 -18.18 -5.86
C ASP A 445 20.29 -18.32 -4.85
N LYS A 446 21.54 -18.36 -5.32
CA LYS A 446 22.74 -18.47 -4.51
C LYS A 446 23.13 -17.16 -3.83
N ASN A 447 22.65 -16.02 -4.34
CA ASN A 447 23.01 -14.68 -3.91
C ASN A 447 22.28 -14.25 -2.63
N VAL A 448 22.26 -15.12 -1.61
CA VAL A 448 21.75 -14.79 -0.28
C VAL A 448 22.95 -14.61 0.64
N ILE A 449 23.36 -13.35 0.81
CA ILE A 449 24.56 -12.99 1.57
C ILE A 449 24.11 -12.28 2.83
N SER A 450 24.58 -12.76 3.98
CA SER A 450 24.33 -12.15 5.27
C SER A 450 24.95 -10.75 5.33
N ARG A 451 24.50 -9.94 6.28
CA ARG A 451 25.11 -8.64 6.59
C ARG A 451 26.59 -8.71 7.00
N PHE A 452 27.08 -9.88 7.39
CA PHE A 452 28.47 -10.10 7.78
C PHE A 452 29.37 -10.51 6.59
N GLY A 453 28.81 -10.58 5.37
CA GLY A 453 29.53 -10.97 4.16
C GLY A 453 29.61 -12.48 3.93
N ASN A 454 28.96 -13.28 4.78
CA ASN A 454 28.94 -14.73 4.65
C ASN A 454 27.74 -15.18 3.83
N ARG A 455 27.88 -16.28 3.10
CA ARG A 455 26.74 -16.89 2.41
C ARG A 455 25.78 -17.51 3.42
N ALA A 456 24.51 -17.14 3.35
CA ALA A 456 23.49 -17.66 4.23
C ALA A 456 23.19 -19.13 3.90
N VAL A 457 22.78 -19.87 4.93
CA VAL A 457 22.18 -21.21 4.82
C VAL A 457 20.79 -21.20 5.45
N ILE A 458 20.07 -22.30 5.33
CA ILE A 458 18.79 -22.48 6.01
C ILE A 458 19.01 -23.40 7.20
N LYS A 459 18.67 -22.93 8.40
CA LYS A 459 18.73 -23.71 9.63
C LYS A 459 17.34 -24.04 10.12
N ILE A 460 17.15 -25.27 10.60
CA ILE A 460 15.94 -25.65 11.33
C ILE A 460 16.19 -25.37 12.82
N ILE A 461 15.33 -24.55 13.41
CA ILE A 461 15.31 -24.25 14.85
C ILE A 461 14.07 -24.89 15.47
N HIS A 462 14.20 -25.57 16.60
CA HIS A 462 13.09 -26.32 17.23
C HIS A 462 12.36 -25.54 18.32
N ASP A 463 12.93 -24.42 18.74
CA ASP A 463 12.51 -23.63 19.89
C ASP A 463 11.94 -22.26 19.52
N GLN A 464 11.63 -22.02 18.24
CA GLN A 464 11.05 -20.77 17.76
C GLN A 464 9.64 -20.57 18.32
N TRP A 465 9.40 -19.39 18.90
CA TRP A 465 8.07 -18.95 19.30
C TRP A 465 7.29 -18.35 18.13
N PHE A 466 6.02 -18.69 18.04
CA PHE A 466 5.09 -18.23 17.01
C PHE A 466 3.81 -17.68 17.64
N ILE A 467 3.18 -16.74 16.91
CA ILE A 467 1.76 -16.46 17.06
C ILE A 467 1.00 -17.35 16.05
N ASP A 468 0.04 -18.12 16.53
CA ASP A 468 -0.75 -19.07 15.76
C ASP A 468 -1.99 -18.41 15.12
N TYR A 469 -1.76 -17.56 14.11
CA TYR A 469 -2.84 -17.01 13.30
C TYR A 469 -3.56 -18.09 12.47
N GLY A 470 -3.01 -19.32 12.42
CA GLY A 470 -3.61 -20.50 11.80
C GLY A 470 -4.84 -21.04 12.54
N ASN A 471 -5.03 -20.67 13.82
CA ASN A 471 -6.13 -21.14 14.65
C ASN A 471 -7.51 -20.82 13.99
N PRO A 472 -8.34 -21.84 13.64
CA PRO A 472 -9.58 -21.62 12.90
C PRO A 472 -10.62 -20.75 13.61
N GLU A 473 -10.75 -20.89 14.94
CA GLU A 473 -11.69 -20.08 15.73
C GLU A 473 -11.27 -18.62 15.77
N TRP A 474 -9.95 -18.37 15.88
CA TRP A 474 -9.43 -17.01 15.89
C TRP A 474 -9.54 -16.35 14.51
N LYS A 475 -9.28 -17.09 13.42
CA LYS A 475 -9.53 -16.63 12.05
C LYS A 475 -10.98 -16.21 11.85
N GLU A 476 -11.95 -16.97 12.34
CA GLU A 476 -13.36 -16.61 12.18
C GLU A 476 -13.70 -15.31 12.92
N LYS A 477 -13.20 -15.12 14.15
CA LYS A 477 -13.35 -13.83 14.86
C LYS A 477 -12.72 -12.67 14.09
N ALA A 478 -11.55 -12.88 13.49
CA ALA A 478 -10.91 -11.85 12.66
C ALA A 478 -11.74 -11.52 11.40
N ARG A 479 -12.35 -12.53 10.74
CA ARG A 479 -13.29 -12.32 9.62
C ARG A 479 -14.52 -11.55 10.07
N GLU A 480 -15.07 -11.86 11.23
CA GLU A 480 -16.23 -11.17 11.79
C GLU A 480 -15.92 -9.69 12.06
N ALA A 481 -14.78 -9.39 12.69
CA ALA A 481 -14.32 -8.01 12.87
C ALA A 481 -14.13 -7.31 11.54
N LEU A 482 -13.49 -7.95 10.56
CA LEU A 482 -13.29 -7.38 9.22
C LEU A 482 -14.64 -7.03 8.56
N LYS A 483 -15.66 -7.89 8.65
CA LYS A 483 -17.01 -7.63 8.11
C LYS A 483 -17.65 -6.37 8.70
N ARG A 484 -17.37 -6.06 9.96
CA ARG A 484 -17.90 -4.89 10.69
C ARG A 484 -17.08 -3.61 10.42
N MET A 485 -15.84 -3.76 9.95
CA MET A 485 -14.94 -2.65 9.66
C MET A 485 -15.20 -2.02 8.29
N LYS A 486 -15.00 -0.70 8.20
CA LYS A 486 -14.84 0.01 6.92
C LYS A 486 -13.43 -0.15 6.36
N ILE A 487 -13.28 -0.41 5.06
CA ILE A 487 -11.99 -0.51 4.39
C ILE A 487 -11.91 0.56 3.30
N LEU A 488 -10.87 1.39 3.31
CA LEU A 488 -10.64 2.41 2.30
C LEU A 488 -9.30 2.15 1.57
N PRO A 489 -9.31 1.93 0.23
CA PRO A 489 -10.49 1.76 -0.62
C PRO A 489 -11.14 0.38 -0.39
N GLU A 490 -12.47 0.31 -0.55
CA GLU A 490 -13.25 -0.91 -0.29
C GLU A 490 -12.81 -2.10 -1.16
N THR A 491 -12.22 -1.83 -2.33
CA THR A 491 -11.60 -2.84 -3.21
C THR A 491 -10.49 -3.65 -2.54
N ARG A 492 -9.91 -3.18 -1.43
CA ARG A 492 -8.89 -3.90 -0.66
C ARG A 492 -9.45 -4.94 0.31
N ARG A 493 -10.77 -4.98 0.55
CA ARG A 493 -11.38 -6.00 1.42
C ARG A 493 -11.02 -7.42 1.00
N ALA A 494 -11.11 -7.72 -0.30
CA ALA A 494 -10.77 -9.04 -0.84
C ALA A 494 -9.31 -9.45 -0.53
N GLN A 495 -8.38 -8.49 -0.47
CA GLN A 495 -7.00 -8.77 -0.09
C GLN A 495 -6.89 -9.12 1.41
N PHE A 496 -7.61 -8.41 2.28
CA PHE A 496 -7.66 -8.75 3.71
C PHE A 496 -8.27 -10.14 3.94
N GLU A 497 -9.37 -10.46 3.26
CA GLU A 497 -10.02 -11.78 3.34
C GLU A 497 -9.06 -12.89 2.91
N ALA A 498 -8.41 -12.73 1.75
CA ALA A 498 -7.41 -13.68 1.28
C ALA A 498 -6.26 -13.86 2.28
N VAL A 499 -5.75 -12.76 2.86
CA VAL A 499 -4.68 -12.83 3.87
C VAL A 499 -5.13 -13.54 5.13
N ILE A 500 -6.32 -13.24 5.67
CA ILE A 500 -6.85 -13.95 6.83
C ILE A 500 -6.91 -15.46 6.57
N ASP A 501 -7.23 -15.89 5.35
CA ASP A 501 -7.33 -17.31 5.03
C ASP A 501 -5.97 -18.00 4.90
N TRP A 502 -5.02 -17.45 4.12
CA TRP A 502 -3.71 -18.10 3.93
C TRP A 502 -2.75 -17.94 5.11
N LEU A 503 -2.96 -16.97 5.99
CA LEU A 503 -2.03 -16.67 7.08
C LEU A 503 -1.96 -17.82 8.10
N ASP A 504 -0.81 -18.44 8.24
CA ASP A 504 -0.55 -19.47 9.26
C ASP A 504 0.26 -18.88 10.43
N LYS A 505 0.95 -19.73 11.19
CA LYS A 505 1.87 -19.35 12.26
C LYS A 505 2.92 -18.35 11.78
N LYS A 506 3.10 -17.26 12.54
CA LYS A 506 4.16 -16.27 12.32
C LYS A 506 5.18 -16.30 13.46
N ALA A 507 6.46 -16.46 13.12
CA ALA A 507 7.54 -16.35 14.09
C ALA A 507 7.54 -14.93 14.72
N CYS A 508 7.26 -14.87 16.02
CA CYS A 508 6.99 -13.63 16.76
C CYS A 508 8.15 -13.14 17.64
N ALA A 509 9.26 -13.87 17.67
CA ALA A 509 10.45 -13.48 18.40
C ALA A 509 11.74 -13.79 17.62
N ARG A 510 12.84 -13.14 18.02
CA ARG A 510 14.19 -13.25 17.46
C ARG A 510 15.22 -13.31 18.58
N LYS A 511 16.44 -13.74 18.28
CA LYS A 511 17.57 -13.72 19.23
C LYS A 511 18.41 -12.43 19.18
N VAL A 512 18.22 -11.60 18.15
CA VAL A 512 19.02 -10.38 17.89
C VAL A 512 18.09 -9.21 17.57
N GLY A 513 18.51 -8.00 17.96
CA GLY A 513 17.80 -6.75 17.71
C GLY A 513 17.32 -6.09 19.00
N LEU A 514 16.84 -4.85 18.86
CA LEU A 514 16.16 -4.16 19.97
C LEU A 514 14.72 -4.68 20.08
N GLY A 515 14.17 -4.75 21.28
CA GLY A 515 12.78 -5.13 21.50
C GLY A 515 12.45 -5.37 22.96
N THR A 516 11.22 -5.81 23.22
CA THR A 516 10.81 -6.31 24.54
C THR A 516 11.16 -7.80 24.62
N PRO A 517 11.91 -8.25 25.65
CA PRO A 517 12.13 -9.68 25.88
C PRO A 517 10.80 -10.43 26.08
N LEU A 518 10.71 -11.67 25.61
CA LEU A 518 9.57 -12.54 25.94
C LEU A 518 9.58 -12.83 27.45
N PRO A 519 8.49 -12.58 28.18
CA PRO A 519 8.56 -12.51 29.64
C PRO A 519 8.73 -13.89 30.32
N TRP A 520 8.42 -14.99 29.63
CA TRP A 520 8.68 -16.36 30.09
C TRP A 520 9.89 -17.03 29.42
N ASP A 521 10.55 -16.36 28.47
CA ASP A 521 11.72 -16.88 27.76
C ASP A 521 12.63 -15.70 27.33
N PRO A 522 13.34 -15.05 28.28
CA PRO A 522 13.99 -13.75 28.04
C PRO A 522 15.15 -13.79 27.04
N GLU A 523 15.63 -14.98 26.65
CA GLU A 523 16.60 -15.12 25.56
C GLU A 523 16.03 -14.70 24.19
N TRP A 524 14.70 -14.65 24.09
CA TRP A 524 13.99 -14.24 22.90
C TRP A 524 13.47 -12.82 23.05
N VAL A 525 13.63 -12.04 22.00
CA VAL A 525 13.16 -10.66 21.89
C VAL A 525 11.99 -10.64 20.92
N ILE A 526 10.86 -10.06 21.33
CA ILE A 526 9.67 -9.91 20.48
C ILE A 526 10.02 -9.08 19.25
N GLU A 527 9.57 -9.53 18.07
CA GLU A 527 9.86 -8.86 16.80
C GLU A 527 8.86 -7.74 16.48
N SER A 528 9.29 -6.87 15.56
CA SER A 528 8.69 -5.58 15.28
C SER A 528 7.25 -5.61 14.75
N LEU A 529 6.82 -6.67 14.05
CA LEU A 529 5.45 -6.78 13.55
C LEU A 529 4.49 -7.43 14.58
N SER A 530 5.01 -7.85 15.74
CA SER A 530 4.23 -8.56 16.76
C SER A 530 3.98 -7.67 18.00
N ASP A 531 4.93 -6.82 18.39
CA ASP A 531 4.72 -5.80 19.43
C ASP A 531 3.98 -4.54 18.91
N SER A 532 3.81 -4.42 17.61
CA SER A 532 3.18 -3.26 16.97
C SER A 532 1.66 -3.41 16.75
N THR A 533 0.96 -4.34 17.38
CA THR A 533 -0.40 -4.73 16.94
C THR A 533 -1.55 -4.09 17.72
N ILE A 534 -1.36 -3.72 19.00
CA ILE A 534 -2.41 -3.11 19.85
C ILE A 534 -1.96 -1.84 20.60
N TYR A 535 -0.80 -1.27 20.27
CA TYR A 535 -0.26 -0.08 20.93
C TYR A 535 -1.17 1.16 20.84
N MET A 536 -2.20 1.13 19.99
CA MET A 536 -3.20 2.17 19.90
C MET A 536 -3.97 2.32 21.22
N ALA A 537 -4.18 1.23 21.97
CA ALA A 537 -4.73 1.29 23.32
C ALA A 537 -3.76 1.98 24.28
N TYR A 538 -2.45 1.71 24.16
CA TYR A 538 -1.43 2.36 24.99
C TYR A 538 -1.41 3.89 24.82
N TYR A 539 -1.65 4.43 23.60
CA TYR A 539 -1.77 5.88 23.42
C TYR A 539 -2.82 6.52 24.34
N THR A 540 -3.91 5.82 24.64
CA THR A 540 -5.01 6.35 25.47
C THR A 540 -4.59 6.61 26.92
N ILE A 541 -3.58 5.92 27.42
CA ILE A 541 -3.07 6.13 28.79
C ILE A 541 -1.66 6.73 28.84
N SER A 542 -0.99 6.81 27.69
CA SER A 542 0.39 7.30 27.57
C SER A 542 0.61 8.68 28.21
N ARG A 543 -0.37 9.59 28.12
CA ARG A 543 -0.32 10.92 28.76
C ARG A 543 -0.08 10.84 30.27
N HIS A 544 -0.88 10.04 30.96
CA HIS A 544 -0.79 9.88 32.42
C HIS A 544 0.49 9.14 32.81
N ILE A 545 0.87 8.11 32.04
CA ILE A 545 2.13 7.39 32.25
C ILE A 545 3.33 8.33 32.10
N ASN A 546 3.36 9.15 31.04
CA ASN A 546 4.43 10.11 30.81
C ASN A 546 4.51 11.12 31.96
N LYS A 547 3.37 11.67 32.39
CA LYS A 547 3.31 12.58 33.53
C LYS A 547 3.88 11.95 34.82
N LEU A 548 3.43 10.74 35.17
CA LEU A 548 3.93 10.04 36.37
C LEU A 548 5.42 9.71 36.26
N ARG A 549 5.88 9.31 35.05
CA ARG A 549 7.28 9.01 34.77
C ARG A 549 8.17 10.26 34.87
N GLU A 550 7.74 11.38 34.32
CA GLU A 550 8.46 12.66 34.39
C GLU A 550 8.54 13.20 35.82
N GLU A 551 7.50 12.99 36.63
CA GLU A 551 7.48 13.34 38.06
C GLU A 551 8.26 12.35 38.94
N GLY A 552 8.79 11.26 38.38
CA GLY A 552 9.51 10.22 39.14
C GLY A 552 8.61 9.41 40.08
N LYS A 553 7.29 9.39 39.82
CA LYS A 553 6.26 8.73 40.65
C LYS A 553 5.77 7.40 40.07
N LEU A 554 6.42 6.89 39.03
CA LEU A 554 6.08 5.63 38.40
C LEU A 554 7.21 4.61 38.64
N ASP A 555 6.87 3.48 39.25
CA ASP A 555 7.69 2.27 39.20
C ASP A 555 7.16 1.37 38.07
N PRO A 556 7.88 1.25 36.94
CA PRO A 556 7.41 0.44 35.81
C PRO A 556 7.15 -1.02 36.16
N GLU A 557 7.87 -1.60 37.13
CA GLU A 557 7.67 -3.00 37.54
C GLU A 557 6.30 -3.25 38.17
N LYS A 558 5.60 -2.19 38.60
CA LYS A 558 4.24 -2.27 39.14
C LYS A 558 3.15 -2.30 38.07
N LEU A 559 3.49 -2.03 36.82
CA LEU A 559 2.56 -2.13 35.69
C LEU A 559 2.40 -3.61 35.29
N THR A 560 1.79 -4.39 36.17
CA THR A 560 1.62 -5.84 36.03
C THR A 560 0.50 -6.20 35.05
N PRO A 561 0.38 -7.48 34.64
CA PRO A 561 -0.77 -7.92 33.86
C PRO A 561 -2.12 -7.62 34.53
N GLU A 562 -2.19 -7.70 35.86
CA GLU A 562 -3.39 -7.34 36.64
C GLU A 562 -3.77 -5.87 36.48
N PHE A 563 -2.78 -4.97 36.49
CA PHE A 563 -3.01 -3.54 36.28
C PHE A 563 -3.62 -3.27 34.90
N PHE A 564 -3.06 -3.85 33.84
CA PHE A 564 -3.56 -3.65 32.48
C PHE A 564 -4.90 -4.34 32.21
N ASP A 565 -5.15 -5.50 32.83
CA ASP A 565 -6.47 -6.14 32.79
C ASP A 565 -7.54 -5.19 33.38
N TYR A 566 -7.27 -4.52 34.51
CA TYR A 566 -8.21 -3.53 35.06
C TYR A 566 -8.50 -2.38 34.09
N ILE A 567 -7.45 -1.75 33.56
CA ILE A 567 -7.59 -0.60 32.66
C ILE A 567 -8.38 -0.98 31.40
N PHE A 568 -8.07 -2.12 30.78
CA PHE A 568 -8.55 -2.43 29.43
C PHE A 568 -9.71 -3.42 29.35
N LEU A 569 -9.92 -4.28 30.36
CA LEU A 569 -10.82 -5.43 30.25
C LEU A 569 -11.85 -5.53 31.38
N GLU A 570 -11.51 -5.13 32.62
CA GLU A 570 -12.44 -5.17 33.76
C GLU A 570 -13.46 -4.02 33.68
N GLU A 571 -14.55 -4.11 34.44
CA GLU A 571 -15.50 -3.00 34.63
C GLU A 571 -14.96 -2.01 35.69
N PHE A 572 -15.49 -0.78 35.71
CA PHE A 572 -15.11 0.20 36.74
C PHE A 572 -15.42 -0.31 38.15
N SER A 573 -14.46 -0.18 39.07
CA SER A 573 -14.60 -0.58 40.46
C SER A 573 -13.69 0.21 41.39
N ASP A 574 -14.27 1.06 42.23
CA ASP A 574 -13.56 1.83 43.26
C ASP A 574 -12.70 0.95 44.18
N GLU A 575 -13.14 -0.28 44.46
CA GLU A 575 -12.39 -1.22 45.30
C GLU A 575 -11.12 -1.68 44.59
N ARG A 576 -11.23 -2.04 43.31
CA ARG A 576 -10.07 -2.44 42.48
C ARG A 576 -9.10 -1.28 42.28
N GLU A 577 -9.60 -0.06 42.11
CA GLU A 577 -8.76 1.14 42.00
C GLU A 577 -7.95 1.40 43.26
N ARG A 578 -8.56 1.24 44.45
CA ARG A 578 -7.83 1.38 45.73
C ARG A 578 -6.80 0.27 45.93
N GLU A 579 -7.16 -0.97 45.61
CA GLU A 579 -6.24 -2.11 45.68
C GLU A 579 -5.02 -1.91 44.76
N LEU A 580 -5.27 -1.50 43.51
CA LEU A 580 -4.20 -1.21 42.55
C LEU A 580 -3.40 0.01 42.99
N ALA A 581 -4.01 1.02 43.61
CA ALA A 581 -3.29 2.18 44.12
C ALA A 581 -2.28 1.79 45.20
N GLU A 582 -2.65 0.89 46.12
CA GLU A 582 -1.72 0.36 47.13
C GLU A 582 -0.60 -0.49 46.50
N LYS A 583 -0.92 -1.33 45.51
CA LYS A 583 0.06 -2.19 44.84
C LYS A 583 1.05 -1.41 43.97
N THR A 584 0.56 -0.38 43.28
CA THR A 584 1.32 0.35 42.25
C THR A 584 1.94 1.65 42.75
N GLY A 585 1.41 2.22 43.83
CA GLY A 585 1.75 3.58 44.27
C GLY A 585 1.15 4.69 43.40
N ILE A 586 0.32 4.35 42.41
CA ILE A 586 -0.40 5.31 41.56
C ILE A 586 -1.71 5.68 42.26
N PRO A 587 -2.08 6.97 42.42
CA PRO A 587 -3.34 7.34 43.06
C PRO A 587 -4.56 6.73 42.35
N SER A 588 -5.57 6.31 43.11
CA SER A 588 -6.81 5.70 42.59
C SER A 588 -7.48 6.58 41.55
N GLU A 589 -7.47 7.90 41.76
CA GLU A 589 -8.05 8.88 40.84
C GLU A 589 -7.34 8.87 39.48
N ILE A 590 -6.02 8.69 39.46
CA ILE A 590 -5.24 8.63 38.22
C ILE A 590 -5.48 7.29 37.49
N ILE A 591 -5.63 6.19 38.24
CA ILE A 591 -6.01 4.89 37.67
C ILE A 591 -7.41 4.97 37.03
N HIS A 592 -8.34 5.62 37.71
CA HIS A 592 -9.69 5.89 37.21
C HIS A 592 -9.64 6.71 35.92
N GLU A 593 -8.94 7.86 35.93
CA GLU A 593 -8.76 8.73 34.76
C GLU A 593 -8.13 7.97 33.57
N MET A 594 -7.13 7.12 33.81
CA MET A 594 -6.52 6.29 32.75
C MET A 594 -7.54 5.33 32.12
N LYS A 595 -8.41 4.72 32.93
CA LYS A 595 -9.47 3.85 32.43
C LYS A 595 -10.55 4.65 31.69
N GLU A 596 -10.95 5.81 32.20
CA GLU A 596 -11.87 6.72 31.52
C GLU A 596 -11.34 7.16 30.15
N GLU A 597 -10.05 7.49 30.05
CA GLU A 597 -9.40 7.84 28.79
C GLU A 597 -9.48 6.69 27.77
N PHE A 598 -9.14 5.45 28.18
CA PHE A 598 -9.28 4.29 27.31
C PHE A 598 -10.73 4.08 26.87
N GLU A 599 -11.66 4.01 27.84
CA GLU A 599 -13.07 3.78 27.55
C GLU A 599 -13.67 4.91 26.71
N TYR A 600 -13.23 6.17 26.84
CA TYR A 600 -13.68 7.26 25.99
C TYR A 600 -13.17 7.12 24.55
N TRP A 601 -11.86 6.98 24.37
CA TRP A 601 -11.23 7.01 23.05
C TRP A 601 -11.47 5.73 22.24
N TYR A 602 -11.54 4.56 22.88
CA TYR A 602 -11.75 3.30 22.20
C TYR A 602 -13.23 3.00 21.91
N PRO A 603 -13.56 2.35 20.77
CA PRO A 603 -12.67 1.78 19.76
C PRO A 603 -11.98 2.83 18.87
N LEU A 604 -10.83 2.47 18.31
CA LEU A 604 -10.16 3.23 17.25
C LEU A 604 -11.08 3.41 16.04
N ASP A 605 -11.36 4.66 15.67
CA ASP A 605 -12.26 4.97 14.55
C ASP A 605 -11.57 4.72 13.21
N TRP A 606 -10.30 5.13 13.06
CA TRP A 606 -9.53 4.91 11.84
C TRP A 606 -8.07 4.56 12.08
N ARG A 607 -7.60 3.55 11.33
CA ARG A 607 -6.18 3.19 11.23
C ARG A 607 -5.64 3.46 9.83
N CYS A 608 -4.65 4.34 9.71
CA CYS A 608 -3.98 4.68 8.45
C CYS A 608 -2.65 3.95 8.26
N SER A 609 -2.32 3.60 7.02
CA SER A 609 -1.02 3.02 6.64
C SER A 609 -0.80 3.03 5.13
N ALA A 610 0.41 2.76 4.65
CA ALA A 610 0.63 2.34 3.27
C ALA A 610 0.13 0.90 3.02
N LYS A 611 -0.15 0.58 1.75
CA LYS A 611 -0.78 -0.68 1.29
C LYS A 611 0.08 -1.94 1.45
N ASP A 612 1.39 -1.81 1.63
CA ASP A 612 2.32 -2.91 1.95
C ASP A 612 2.04 -3.57 3.30
N LEU A 613 1.40 -2.86 4.23
CA LEU A 613 1.11 -3.40 5.56
C LEU A 613 -0.15 -4.26 5.63
N ILE A 614 -0.94 -4.34 4.55
CA ILE A 614 -2.15 -5.20 4.47
C ILE A 614 -1.83 -6.66 4.76
N PRO A 615 -0.90 -7.33 4.03
CA PRO A 615 -0.62 -8.75 4.23
C PRO A 615 0.06 -9.10 5.56
N ASN A 616 0.37 -8.11 6.40
CA ASN A 616 1.07 -8.33 7.66
C ASN A 616 0.46 -7.49 8.81
N HIS A 617 1.09 -6.39 9.21
CA HIS A 617 0.76 -5.55 10.37
C HIS A 617 -0.74 -5.21 10.46
N LEU A 618 -1.40 -4.79 9.38
CA LEU A 618 -2.82 -4.43 9.42
C LEU A 618 -3.73 -5.65 9.64
N THR A 619 -3.32 -6.83 9.15
CA THR A 619 -4.05 -8.07 9.44
C THR A 619 -3.78 -8.51 10.87
N PHE A 620 -2.53 -8.49 11.34
CA PHE A 620 -2.17 -8.82 12.73
C PHE A 620 -2.84 -7.89 13.73
N PHE A 621 -3.01 -6.62 13.39
CA PHE A 621 -3.79 -5.64 14.12
C PHE A 621 -5.22 -6.15 14.37
N ILE A 622 -5.92 -6.66 13.35
CA ILE A 622 -7.27 -7.22 13.50
C ILE A 622 -7.24 -8.43 14.44
N PHE A 623 -6.35 -9.41 14.18
CA PHE A 623 -6.24 -10.63 14.98
C PHE A 623 -5.99 -10.32 16.46
N ASN A 624 -5.01 -9.48 16.78
CA ASN A 624 -4.68 -9.18 18.18
C ASN A 624 -5.79 -8.38 18.87
N HIS A 625 -6.51 -7.52 18.14
CA HIS A 625 -7.67 -6.83 18.73
C HIS A 625 -8.79 -7.80 19.11
N VAL A 626 -9.15 -8.74 18.23
CA VAL A 626 -10.22 -9.72 18.52
C VAL A 626 -9.80 -10.78 19.53
N ALA A 627 -8.49 -10.97 19.73
CA ALA A 627 -7.97 -11.85 20.78
C ALA A 627 -8.17 -11.25 22.17
N ILE A 628 -7.85 -9.97 22.33
CA ILE A 628 -7.68 -9.34 23.64
C ILE A 628 -8.91 -8.54 24.05
N PHE A 629 -9.41 -7.65 23.19
CA PHE A 629 -10.45 -6.70 23.57
C PHE A 629 -11.86 -7.25 23.34
N PRO A 630 -12.84 -6.80 24.15
CA PRO A 630 -14.24 -7.11 23.89
C PRO A 630 -14.69 -6.48 22.57
N GLU A 631 -15.77 -7.04 22.01
CA GLU A 631 -16.31 -6.67 20.69
C GLU A 631 -16.60 -5.17 20.54
N LYS A 632 -17.05 -4.49 21.61
CA LYS A 632 -17.27 -3.03 21.65
C LYS A 632 -16.01 -2.20 21.32
N HIS A 633 -14.83 -2.80 21.46
CA HIS A 633 -13.53 -2.17 21.31
C HIS A 633 -12.78 -2.62 20.04
N TRP A 634 -13.42 -3.43 19.18
CA TRP A 634 -12.82 -3.80 17.91
C TRP A 634 -12.66 -2.58 16.99
N PRO A 635 -11.61 -2.55 16.14
CA PRO A 635 -11.39 -1.46 15.20
C PRO A 635 -12.61 -1.18 14.33
N LYS A 636 -12.86 0.09 13.99
CA LYS A 636 -13.98 0.48 13.14
C LYS A 636 -13.62 0.64 11.66
N GLY A 637 -12.38 1.00 11.35
CA GLY A 637 -11.96 1.15 9.96
C GLY A 637 -10.47 1.24 9.72
N ILE A 638 -10.06 0.85 8.51
CA ILE A 638 -8.68 0.96 8.00
C ILE A 638 -8.70 1.76 6.70
N ALA A 639 -7.80 2.73 6.58
CA ALA A 639 -7.56 3.47 5.34
C ALA A 639 -6.12 3.29 4.88
N VAL A 640 -5.92 2.85 3.64
CA VAL A 640 -4.58 2.62 3.07
C VAL A 640 -4.24 3.60 1.95
N ASN A 641 -2.95 3.90 1.81
CA ASN A 641 -2.43 4.74 0.73
C ASN A 641 -1.39 4.04 -0.16
N GLY A 642 -1.25 4.52 -1.40
CA GLY A 642 -0.17 4.13 -2.31
C GLY A 642 1.17 4.78 -1.97
N PHE A 643 2.23 4.29 -2.60
CA PHE A 643 3.61 4.75 -2.47
C PHE A 643 3.87 6.05 -3.26
N GLY A 644 5.07 6.61 -3.07
CA GLY A 644 5.57 7.74 -3.85
C GLY A 644 6.79 7.35 -4.68
N THR A 645 6.89 7.89 -5.89
CA THR A 645 8.10 7.90 -6.72
C THR A 645 8.67 9.32 -6.81
N LEU A 646 9.90 9.44 -7.32
CA LEU A 646 10.56 10.72 -7.57
C LEU A 646 11.00 10.78 -9.03
N GLU A 647 10.46 11.73 -9.79
CA GLU A 647 10.74 11.93 -11.22
C GLU A 647 10.60 10.64 -12.06
N GLY A 648 9.52 9.88 -11.81
CA GLY A 648 9.20 8.62 -12.49
C GLY A 648 10.03 7.41 -12.03
N GLN A 649 10.95 7.58 -11.08
CA GLN A 649 11.78 6.49 -10.56
C GLN A 649 11.38 6.09 -9.14
N LYS A 650 11.42 4.78 -8.86
CA LYS A 650 11.29 4.26 -7.48
C LYS A 650 12.42 4.85 -6.64
N MET A 651 12.06 5.48 -5.52
CA MET A 651 13.04 6.00 -4.57
C MET A 651 13.85 4.85 -3.97
N SER A 652 15.18 4.97 -4.01
CA SER A 652 16.10 3.97 -3.47
C SER A 652 17.26 4.63 -2.76
N LYS A 653 17.47 4.25 -1.49
CA LYS A 653 18.58 4.77 -0.68
C LYS A 653 19.94 4.50 -1.34
N SER A 654 20.11 3.34 -1.97
CA SER A 654 21.37 2.97 -2.63
C SER A 654 21.64 3.71 -3.93
N LYS A 655 20.60 4.27 -4.58
CA LYS A 655 20.76 5.12 -5.78
C LYS A 655 20.85 6.61 -5.44
N GLY A 656 20.62 6.99 -4.18
CA GLY A 656 20.61 8.39 -3.72
C GLY A 656 19.42 9.22 -4.18
N ASN A 657 18.49 8.65 -4.95
CA ASN A 657 17.32 9.36 -5.47
C ASN A 657 16.16 9.39 -4.45
N VAL A 658 16.43 9.88 -3.24
CA VAL A 658 15.45 9.99 -2.15
C VAL A 658 15.32 11.46 -1.77
N LEU A 659 14.08 11.97 -1.72
CA LEU A 659 13.79 13.30 -1.20
C LEU A 659 13.28 13.17 0.24
N ASN A 660 14.11 13.57 1.21
CA ASN A 660 13.69 13.59 2.61
C ASN A 660 12.52 14.56 2.80
N PHE A 661 11.64 14.26 3.75
CA PHE A 661 10.45 15.06 4.00
C PHE A 661 10.84 16.47 4.50
N ILE A 662 11.78 16.56 5.44
CA ILE A 662 12.29 17.85 5.92
C ILE A 662 12.95 18.66 4.81
N ASP A 663 13.74 18.02 3.93
CA ASP A 663 14.34 18.69 2.77
C ASP A 663 13.26 19.27 1.83
N ALA A 664 12.19 18.51 1.58
CA ALA A 664 11.08 19.00 0.77
C ALA A 664 10.36 20.21 1.39
N ILE A 665 10.18 20.21 2.72
CA ILE A 665 9.62 21.32 3.49
C ILE A 665 10.54 22.54 3.39
N GLU A 666 11.85 22.36 3.59
CA GLU A 666 12.82 23.46 3.53
C GLU A 666 12.90 24.11 2.14
N GLU A 667 12.76 23.32 1.08
CA GLU A 667 12.79 23.82 -0.31
C GLU A 667 11.48 24.53 -0.72
N ASN A 668 10.31 24.04 -0.26
CA ASN A 668 9.01 24.44 -0.83
C ASN A 668 8.03 25.09 0.16
N GLY A 669 8.23 24.95 1.47
CA GLY A 669 7.27 25.29 2.52
C GLY A 669 6.33 24.13 2.85
N ALA A 670 5.98 23.98 4.13
CA ALA A 670 5.16 22.88 4.64
C ALA A 670 3.80 22.79 3.96
N ASP A 671 3.09 23.92 3.83
CA ASP A 671 1.75 23.97 3.25
C ASP A 671 1.72 23.57 1.77
N VAL A 672 2.75 23.99 1.01
CA VAL A 672 2.89 23.62 -0.40
C VAL A 672 3.14 22.12 -0.53
N VAL A 673 4.04 21.55 0.28
CA VAL A 673 4.34 20.11 0.28
C VAL A 673 3.09 19.30 0.61
N ARG A 674 2.37 19.68 1.67
CA ARG A 674 1.14 19.00 2.11
C ARG A 674 0.07 19.02 1.02
N LEU A 675 -0.24 20.20 0.50
CA LEU A 675 -1.24 20.35 -0.57
C LEU A 675 -0.84 19.56 -1.82
N TYR A 676 0.44 19.61 -2.20
CA TYR A 676 0.95 18.89 -3.37
C TYR A 676 0.75 17.39 -3.24
N ILE A 677 1.14 16.80 -2.11
CA ILE A 677 1.00 15.35 -1.93
C ILE A 677 -0.48 14.92 -1.97
N MET A 678 -1.37 15.72 -1.37
CA MET A 678 -2.81 15.43 -1.38
C MET A 678 -3.45 15.61 -2.76
N SER A 679 -2.92 16.48 -3.62
CA SER A 679 -3.47 16.77 -4.95
C SER A 679 -3.15 15.72 -6.01
N LEU A 680 -2.11 14.91 -5.80
CA LEU A 680 -1.61 13.99 -6.82
C LEU A 680 -2.43 12.70 -6.91
N ALA A 681 -2.78 12.10 -5.77
CA ALA A 681 -3.43 10.79 -5.72
C ALA A 681 -4.27 10.60 -4.44
N GLU A 682 -5.16 9.62 -4.46
CA GLU A 682 -5.97 9.20 -3.31
C GLU A 682 -5.97 7.67 -3.19
N HIS A 683 -6.35 7.16 -2.02
CA HIS A 683 -6.36 5.73 -1.71
C HIS A 683 -5.02 5.03 -2.07
N ASP A 684 -5.09 3.78 -2.54
CA ASP A 684 -3.98 2.90 -2.85
C ASP A 684 -3.21 3.23 -4.14
N SER A 685 -3.63 4.28 -4.87
CA SER A 685 -2.94 4.79 -6.05
C SER A 685 -1.62 5.43 -5.65
N ASP A 686 -0.55 5.12 -6.38
CA ASP A 686 0.77 5.72 -6.15
C ASP A 686 0.82 7.16 -6.70
N PHE A 687 1.77 7.96 -6.24
CA PHE A 687 2.01 9.32 -6.75
C PHE A 687 3.46 9.49 -7.23
N ASP A 688 3.67 10.46 -8.12
CA ASP A 688 5.00 10.82 -8.60
C ASP A 688 5.35 12.25 -8.21
N TRP A 689 6.42 12.43 -7.43
CA TRP A 689 6.90 13.76 -7.06
C TRP A 689 7.70 14.36 -8.21
N ARG A 690 7.24 15.51 -8.72
CA ARG A 690 7.89 16.23 -9.82
C ARG A 690 8.19 17.67 -9.43
N ARG A 691 9.47 18.05 -9.49
CA ARG A 691 9.97 19.40 -9.10
C ARG A 691 9.26 20.52 -9.87
N LYS A 692 8.97 20.33 -11.16
CA LYS A 692 8.27 21.33 -11.98
C LYS A 692 6.83 21.54 -11.52
N GLU A 693 6.13 20.48 -11.12
CA GLU A 693 4.73 20.53 -10.74
C GLU A 693 4.55 21.16 -9.35
N VAL A 694 5.39 20.81 -8.36
CA VAL A 694 5.37 21.45 -7.04
C VAL A 694 5.69 22.94 -7.14
N GLY A 695 6.64 23.34 -8.00
CA GLY A 695 6.94 24.75 -8.25
C GLY A 695 5.79 25.52 -8.92
N ARG A 696 5.01 24.86 -9.79
CA ARG A 696 3.79 25.45 -10.37
C ARG A 696 2.70 25.61 -9.32
N LEU A 697 2.49 24.59 -8.48
CA LEU A 697 1.51 24.64 -7.40
C LEU A 697 1.86 25.74 -6.38
N ARG A 698 3.13 25.91 -6.02
CA ARG A 698 3.58 26.98 -5.14
C ARG A 698 3.09 28.35 -5.60
N LYS A 699 3.22 28.67 -6.89
CA LYS A 699 2.72 29.95 -7.45
C LYS A 699 1.20 30.10 -7.32
N GLN A 700 0.46 28.99 -7.41
CA GLN A 700 -1.00 29.00 -7.21
C GLN A 700 -1.36 29.23 -5.74
N VAL A 701 -0.57 28.70 -4.81
CA VAL A 701 -0.71 28.95 -3.36
C VAL A 701 -0.39 30.41 -3.03
N GLU A 702 0.67 30.97 -3.61
CA GLU A 702 1.00 32.41 -3.49
C GLU A 702 -0.15 33.28 -3.99
N ARG A 703 -0.73 32.95 -5.16
CA ARG A 703 -1.88 33.67 -5.70
C ARG A 703 -3.12 33.55 -4.81
N PHE A 704 -3.38 32.37 -4.25
CA PHE A 704 -4.45 32.18 -3.26
C PHE A 704 -4.26 33.10 -2.05
N TYR A 705 -3.06 33.12 -1.48
CA TYR A 705 -2.73 33.95 -0.32
C TYR A 705 -2.91 35.46 -0.60
N GLU A 706 -2.47 35.92 -1.76
CA GLU A 706 -2.65 37.31 -2.21
C GLU A 706 -4.14 37.67 -2.36
N LEU A 707 -4.91 36.84 -3.06
CA LEU A 707 -6.34 37.08 -3.31
C LEU A 707 -7.13 37.14 -2.00
N VAL A 708 -6.92 36.18 -1.11
CA VAL A 708 -7.61 36.15 0.19
C VAL A 708 -7.18 37.36 1.04
N SER A 709 -5.89 37.71 1.05
CA SER A 709 -5.43 38.91 1.76
C SER A 709 -6.10 40.18 1.24
N GLN A 710 -6.26 40.31 -0.08
CA GLN A 710 -6.98 41.43 -0.69
C GLN A 710 -8.46 41.45 -0.29
N PHE A 711 -9.14 40.30 -0.35
CA PHE A 711 -10.56 40.23 0.00
C PHE A 711 -10.80 40.44 1.50
N ALA A 712 -9.78 40.19 2.33
CA ALA A 712 -9.80 40.46 3.76
C ALA A 712 -9.84 41.96 4.12
N GLU A 713 -9.63 42.86 3.16
CA GLU A 713 -9.80 44.31 3.37
C GLU A 713 -11.24 44.79 3.17
N TYR A 714 -12.10 43.98 2.52
CA TYR A 714 -13.48 44.37 2.24
C TYR A 714 -14.38 44.26 3.48
N GLU A 715 -15.15 45.33 3.74
CA GLU A 715 -16.19 45.32 4.78
C GLU A 715 -17.39 44.47 4.38
N VAL A 716 -17.93 43.71 5.34
CA VAL A 716 -19.15 42.93 5.16
C VAL A 716 -20.36 43.81 5.52
N LYS A 717 -21.15 44.19 4.52
CA LYS A 717 -22.50 44.74 4.74
C LYS A 717 -23.53 43.67 4.40
N GLU A 718 -24.50 43.46 5.28
CA GLU A 718 -25.63 42.56 5.05
C GLU A 718 -26.72 43.23 4.21
N GLY A 719 -27.59 42.43 3.57
CA GLY A 719 -28.72 42.94 2.79
C GLY A 719 -28.34 43.52 1.42
N VAL A 720 -27.17 43.16 0.87
CA VAL A 720 -26.74 43.60 -0.46
C VAL A 720 -27.57 42.94 -1.58
N GLU A 721 -27.88 43.70 -2.62
CA GLU A 721 -28.62 43.19 -3.78
C GLU A 721 -27.67 42.42 -4.72
N LEU A 722 -27.77 41.09 -4.72
CA LEU A 722 -26.93 40.20 -5.52
C LEU A 722 -27.44 40.08 -6.96
N LYS A 723 -26.54 40.29 -7.93
CA LYS A 723 -26.80 40.01 -9.36
C LYS A 723 -26.71 38.52 -9.65
N THR A 724 -27.19 38.09 -10.82
CA THR A 724 -27.16 36.69 -11.29
C THR A 724 -25.76 36.07 -11.17
N ILE A 725 -24.73 36.77 -11.64
CA ILE A 725 -23.33 36.30 -11.57
C ILE A 725 -22.79 36.17 -10.13
N ASP A 726 -23.33 36.94 -9.19
CA ASP A 726 -22.96 36.86 -7.78
C ASP A 726 -23.55 35.60 -7.15
N ARG A 727 -24.83 35.33 -7.46
CA ARG A 727 -25.53 34.10 -7.06
C ARG A 727 -24.85 32.87 -7.66
N TRP A 728 -24.37 32.96 -8.90
CA TRP A 728 -23.57 31.91 -9.53
C TRP A 728 -22.33 31.54 -8.71
N MET A 729 -21.52 32.54 -8.32
CA MET A 729 -20.30 32.29 -7.54
C MET A 729 -20.60 31.68 -6.17
N LEU A 730 -21.67 32.13 -5.50
CA LEU A 730 -22.12 31.56 -4.23
C LEU A 730 -22.64 30.12 -4.37
N HIS A 731 -23.40 29.81 -5.44
CA HIS A 731 -23.82 28.45 -5.77
C HIS A 731 -22.63 27.52 -5.99
N ARG A 732 -21.64 27.97 -6.77
CA ARG A 732 -20.40 27.22 -7.00
C ARG A 732 -19.60 27.00 -5.71
N LEU A 733 -19.59 27.98 -4.82
CA LEU A 733 -18.99 27.85 -3.49
C LEU A 733 -19.70 26.77 -2.66
N ASN A 734 -21.04 26.74 -2.63
CA ASN A 734 -21.83 25.67 -2.00
C ASN A 734 -21.50 24.28 -2.55
N LYS A 735 -21.40 24.17 -3.88
CA LYS A 735 -21.03 22.92 -4.56
C LYS A 735 -19.62 22.47 -4.16
N ALA A 736 -18.68 23.41 -4.07
CA ALA A 736 -17.32 23.13 -3.60
C ALA A 736 -17.30 22.70 -2.12
N ILE A 737 -18.08 23.34 -1.24
CA ILE A 737 -18.22 22.94 0.17
C ILE A 737 -18.70 21.48 0.23
N LYS A 738 -19.87 21.19 -0.36
CA LYS A 738 -20.48 19.86 -0.31
C LYS A 738 -19.55 18.78 -0.82
N ASN A 739 -19.00 18.96 -2.03
CA ASN A 739 -18.16 17.94 -2.66
C ASN A 739 -16.81 17.77 -1.96
N THR A 740 -16.27 18.82 -1.32
CA THR A 740 -15.07 18.70 -0.48
C THR A 740 -15.38 17.89 0.77
N THR A 741 -16.50 18.18 1.45
CA THR A 741 -16.95 17.43 2.62
C THR A 741 -17.13 15.95 2.28
N ASP A 742 -17.88 15.64 1.22
CA ASP A 742 -18.13 14.26 0.76
C ASP A 742 -16.82 13.52 0.45
N ALA A 743 -15.85 14.20 -0.16
CA ALA A 743 -14.55 13.61 -0.48
C ALA A 743 -13.70 13.35 0.78
N LEU A 744 -13.67 14.28 1.74
CA LEU A 744 -12.91 14.13 2.99
C LEU A 744 -13.51 13.07 3.91
N GLU A 745 -14.84 12.92 3.96
CA GLU A 745 -15.50 11.82 4.68
C GLU A 745 -14.98 10.44 4.24
N GLU A 746 -14.64 10.31 2.95
CA GLU A 746 -14.14 9.08 2.32
C GLU A 746 -12.62 9.08 2.09
N PHE A 747 -11.86 10.00 2.69
CA PHE A 747 -10.40 10.10 2.55
C PHE A 747 -9.92 10.28 1.09
N LYS A 748 -10.77 10.82 0.22
CA LYS A 748 -10.49 11.12 -1.20
C LYS A 748 -9.77 12.45 -1.34
N THR A 749 -8.50 12.47 -0.92
CA THR A 749 -7.69 13.70 -0.80
C THR A 749 -7.50 14.43 -2.12
N ARG A 750 -7.31 13.71 -3.23
CA ARG A 750 -7.15 14.32 -4.56
C ARG A 750 -8.45 15.01 -4.97
N THR A 751 -9.56 14.29 -4.88
CA THR A 751 -10.90 14.83 -5.17
C THR A 751 -11.22 16.04 -4.29
N ALA A 752 -10.92 15.97 -3.00
CA ALA A 752 -11.12 17.08 -2.07
C ALA A 752 -10.32 18.32 -2.49
N VAL A 753 -9.04 18.18 -2.86
CA VAL A 753 -8.23 19.30 -3.36
C VAL A 753 -8.72 19.82 -4.71
N GLN A 754 -9.22 18.96 -5.59
CA GLN A 754 -9.85 19.39 -6.85
C GLN A 754 -11.03 20.35 -6.59
N TRP A 755 -11.87 20.04 -5.60
CA TRP A 755 -13.00 20.91 -5.25
C TRP A 755 -12.59 22.12 -4.41
N ALA A 756 -11.93 21.90 -3.28
CA ALA A 756 -11.58 22.94 -2.32
C ALA A 756 -10.62 23.98 -2.90
N PHE A 757 -9.65 23.57 -3.73
CA PHE A 757 -8.62 24.46 -4.24
C PHE A 757 -8.81 24.81 -5.70
N TYR A 758 -8.74 23.81 -6.60
CA TYR A 758 -8.70 24.08 -8.04
C TYR A 758 -10.04 24.57 -8.60
N SER A 759 -11.16 23.99 -8.18
CA SER A 759 -12.50 24.42 -8.62
C SER A 759 -12.80 25.83 -8.16
N VAL A 760 -12.62 26.13 -6.86
CA VAL A 760 -12.85 27.49 -6.33
C VAL A 760 -11.94 28.51 -7.03
N MET A 761 -10.66 28.19 -7.25
CA MET A 761 -9.73 29.07 -7.96
C MET A 761 -10.18 29.35 -9.40
N ASN A 762 -10.66 28.33 -10.12
CA ASN A 762 -11.13 28.48 -11.50
C ASN A 762 -12.46 29.26 -11.55
N ASP A 763 -13.40 28.94 -10.66
CA ASP A 763 -14.69 29.59 -10.56
C ASP A 763 -14.53 31.07 -10.19
N LEU A 764 -13.65 31.38 -9.23
CA LEU A 764 -13.29 32.76 -8.88
C LEU A 764 -12.65 33.50 -10.05
N ARG A 765 -11.74 32.85 -10.81
CA ARG A 765 -11.12 33.50 -11.98
C ARG A 765 -12.18 33.87 -13.02
N TRP A 766 -13.14 32.98 -13.25
CA TRP A 766 -14.26 33.26 -14.13
C TRP A 766 -15.12 34.41 -13.59
N TYR A 767 -15.50 34.37 -12.32
CA TYR A 767 -16.26 35.44 -11.67
C TYR A 767 -15.56 36.82 -11.79
N MET A 768 -14.26 36.87 -11.52
CA MET A 768 -13.46 38.10 -11.62
C MET A 768 -13.42 38.63 -13.06
N ARG A 769 -13.33 37.74 -14.05
CA ARG A 769 -13.39 38.09 -15.48
C ARG A 769 -14.77 38.60 -15.88
N ARG A 770 -15.84 37.92 -15.45
CA ARG A 770 -17.23 38.30 -15.70
C ARG A 770 -17.62 39.64 -15.08
N THR A 771 -16.96 40.01 -13.99
CA THR A 771 -17.20 41.24 -13.24
C THR A 771 -16.04 42.23 -13.37
N GLU A 772 -15.24 42.13 -14.43
CA GLU A 772 -14.12 43.03 -14.65
C GLU A 772 -14.61 44.49 -14.79
N GLY A 773 -13.96 45.42 -14.09
CA GLY A 773 -14.38 46.83 -14.03
C GLY A 773 -15.56 47.12 -13.09
N ARG A 774 -16.21 46.10 -12.53
CA ARG A 774 -17.23 46.23 -11.47
C ARG A 774 -16.58 46.08 -10.10
N ASP A 775 -16.84 47.02 -9.20
CA ASP A 775 -16.47 46.95 -7.78
C ASP A 775 -17.56 47.63 -6.93
N ASP A 776 -18.63 46.89 -6.64
CA ASP A 776 -19.75 47.33 -5.81
C ASP A 776 -19.87 46.50 -4.53
N GLU A 777 -20.74 46.92 -3.61
CA GLU A 777 -20.92 46.28 -2.29
C GLU A 777 -21.29 44.79 -2.42
N ALA A 778 -22.08 44.41 -3.43
CA ALA A 778 -22.46 43.02 -3.69
C ALA A 778 -21.25 42.16 -4.09
N LYS A 779 -20.39 42.66 -4.98
CA LYS A 779 -19.15 41.95 -5.36
C LYS A 779 -18.21 41.78 -4.16
N ARG A 780 -18.02 42.85 -3.38
CA ARG A 780 -17.18 42.82 -2.17
C ARG A 780 -17.70 41.82 -1.14
N TYR A 781 -19.01 41.78 -0.93
CA TYR A 781 -19.68 40.79 -0.08
C TYR A 781 -19.39 39.36 -0.54
N VAL A 782 -19.58 39.05 -1.85
CA VAL A 782 -19.32 37.72 -2.41
C VAL A 782 -17.86 37.32 -2.23
N LEU A 783 -16.91 38.20 -2.57
CA LEU A 783 -15.49 37.92 -2.47
C LEU A 783 -15.04 37.73 -1.01
N ARG A 784 -15.61 38.50 -0.07
CA ARG A 784 -15.34 38.35 1.36
C ARG A 784 -15.92 37.06 1.94
N LYS A 785 -17.14 36.69 1.57
CA LYS A 785 -17.75 35.39 1.97
C LYS A 785 -16.99 34.21 1.37
N LEU A 786 -16.57 34.33 0.10
CA LEU A 786 -15.71 33.34 -0.55
C LEU A 786 -14.39 33.19 0.21
N ALA A 787 -13.72 34.29 0.57
CA ALA A 787 -12.47 34.25 1.32
C ALA A 787 -12.61 33.49 2.64
N ASP A 788 -13.67 33.76 3.42
CA ASP A 788 -13.96 33.06 4.68
C ASP A 788 -14.13 31.55 4.49
N VAL A 789 -15.00 31.14 3.55
CA VAL A 789 -15.25 29.72 3.28
C VAL A 789 -13.99 29.05 2.74
N TRP A 790 -13.30 29.70 1.81
CA TRP A 790 -12.16 29.11 1.13
C TRP A 790 -10.97 28.87 2.07
N VAL A 791 -10.72 29.80 2.99
CA VAL A 791 -9.73 29.61 4.07
C VAL A 791 -10.09 28.42 4.94
N ARG A 792 -11.36 28.27 5.34
CA ARG A 792 -11.79 27.13 6.17
C ARG A 792 -11.73 25.80 5.42
N LEU A 793 -12.08 25.75 4.14
CA LEU A 793 -11.93 24.54 3.30
C LEU A 793 -10.47 24.13 3.13
N MET A 794 -9.55 25.09 3.05
CA MET A 794 -8.12 24.82 2.85
C MET A 794 -7.36 24.55 4.16
N ALA A 795 -7.93 24.87 5.32
CA ALA A 795 -7.29 24.70 6.63
C ALA A 795 -6.74 23.30 6.92
N PRO A 796 -7.38 22.17 6.52
CA PRO A 796 -6.78 20.84 6.68
C PRO A 796 -5.52 20.63 5.84
N PHE A 797 -5.42 21.24 4.67
CA PHE A 797 -4.32 21.02 3.72
C PHE A 797 -3.15 21.97 3.97
N MET A 798 -3.45 23.25 4.16
CA MET A 798 -2.49 24.34 4.31
C MET A 798 -2.71 25.10 5.63
N PRO A 799 -2.55 24.43 6.79
CA PRO A 799 -3.00 24.99 8.06
C PRO A 799 -2.27 26.29 8.44
N HIS A 800 -1.00 26.47 8.07
CA HIS A 800 -0.22 27.63 8.55
C HIS A 800 -0.67 28.93 7.88
N ILE A 801 -0.74 28.96 6.55
CA ILE A 801 -1.22 30.15 5.83
C ILE A 801 -2.71 30.37 6.10
N CYS A 802 -3.49 29.32 6.37
CA CYS A 802 -4.91 29.49 6.68
C CYS A 802 -5.11 30.11 8.07
N GLU A 803 -4.29 29.80 9.07
CA GLU A 803 -4.33 30.53 10.34
C GLU A 803 -4.01 32.02 10.14
N GLU A 804 -2.97 32.33 9.34
CA GLU A 804 -2.59 33.72 9.06
C GLU A 804 -3.70 34.47 8.32
N LEU A 805 -4.31 33.84 7.31
CA LEU A 805 -5.42 34.42 6.56
C LEU A 805 -6.69 34.54 7.41
N TRP A 806 -6.92 33.61 8.33
CA TRP A 806 -8.02 33.68 9.29
C TRP A 806 -7.88 34.89 10.22
N GLU A 807 -6.67 35.14 10.73
CA GLU A 807 -6.36 36.33 11.53
C GLU A 807 -6.63 37.61 10.72
N LYS A 808 -6.18 37.68 9.46
CA LYS A 808 -6.45 38.82 8.57
C LYS A 808 -7.93 39.02 8.27
N LEU A 809 -8.70 37.94 8.16
CA LEU A 809 -10.15 37.99 7.96
C LEU A 809 -10.91 38.46 9.21
N GLY A 810 -10.23 38.73 10.33
CA GLY A 810 -10.85 39.08 11.61
C GLY A 810 -11.45 37.88 12.33
N GLY A 811 -11.03 36.66 11.96
CA GLY A 811 -11.40 35.42 12.62
C GLY A 811 -10.96 35.43 14.08
N LYS A 812 -11.78 34.82 14.95
CA LYS A 812 -11.46 34.66 16.38
C LYS A 812 -10.94 33.25 16.63
N GLY A 813 -9.97 33.14 17.53
CA GLY A 813 -9.32 31.86 17.85
C GLY A 813 -8.53 31.30 16.66
N PHE A 814 -8.30 29.99 16.69
CA PHE A 814 -7.57 29.27 15.64
C PHE A 814 -8.52 28.77 14.55
N VAL A 815 -8.12 28.90 13.28
CA VAL A 815 -8.86 28.27 12.17
C VAL A 815 -8.90 26.76 12.32
N SER A 816 -7.86 26.17 12.93
CA SER A 816 -7.79 24.74 13.24
C SER A 816 -8.92 24.27 14.18
N LEU A 817 -9.59 25.19 14.89
CA LEU A 817 -10.74 24.95 15.77
C LEU A 817 -12.04 25.59 15.25
N ALA A 818 -11.98 26.31 14.14
CA ALA A 818 -13.16 26.94 13.55
C ALA A 818 -14.12 25.88 13.00
N LYS A 819 -15.41 26.20 12.95
CA LYS A 819 -16.41 25.28 12.38
C LYS A 819 -16.18 25.09 10.88
N TRP A 820 -16.28 23.84 10.43
CA TRP A 820 -16.29 23.50 9.02
C TRP A 820 -17.42 24.25 8.29
N PRO A 821 -17.18 24.81 7.10
CA PRO A 821 -18.24 25.45 6.33
C PRO A 821 -19.26 24.42 5.89
N GLU A 822 -20.54 24.75 6.05
CA GLU A 822 -21.67 23.95 5.58
C GLU A 822 -22.35 24.69 4.42
N PRO A 823 -22.95 23.99 3.44
CA PRO A 823 -23.67 24.63 2.35
C PRO A 823 -24.84 25.48 2.86
N GLU A 824 -24.91 26.73 2.42
CA GLU A 824 -25.98 27.66 2.80
C GLU A 824 -27.21 27.43 1.91
N PRO A 825 -28.40 27.09 2.45
CA PRO A 825 -29.57 26.75 1.64
C PRO A 825 -29.94 27.80 0.59
N GLU A 826 -29.76 29.08 0.91
CA GLU A 826 -30.12 30.22 0.05
C GLU A 826 -29.19 30.41 -1.15
N TRP A 827 -27.98 29.84 -1.13
CA TRP A 827 -27.00 30.02 -2.20
C TRP A 827 -27.16 29.01 -3.34
N TRP A 828 -27.99 27.97 -3.17
CA TRP A 828 -28.24 27.00 -4.23
C TRP A 828 -29.08 27.61 -5.36
N ASN A 829 -28.51 27.62 -6.56
CA ASN A 829 -29.19 28.07 -7.77
C ASN A 829 -28.66 27.33 -9.01
N GLU A 830 -29.26 26.17 -9.28
CA GLU A 830 -28.91 25.33 -10.43
C GLU A 830 -29.32 25.95 -11.78
N GLU A 831 -30.36 26.79 -11.81
CA GLU A 831 -30.77 27.49 -13.03
C GLU A 831 -29.64 28.41 -13.51
N VAL A 832 -29.13 29.25 -12.60
CA VAL A 832 -28.01 30.16 -12.88
C VAL A 832 -26.71 29.42 -13.25
N GLU A 833 -26.49 28.23 -12.71
CA GLU A 833 -25.36 27.40 -13.13
C GLU A 833 -25.47 27.01 -14.62
N ILE A 834 -26.65 26.56 -15.04
CA ILE A 834 -26.93 26.18 -16.43
C ILE A 834 -26.84 27.39 -17.36
N GLU A 835 -27.38 28.55 -16.95
CA GLU A 835 -27.27 29.79 -17.71
C GLU A 835 -25.80 30.18 -17.95
N GLU A 836 -24.95 30.09 -16.93
CA GLU A 836 -23.54 30.47 -17.07
C GLU A 836 -22.71 29.40 -17.82
N GLU A 837 -23.05 28.11 -17.70
CA GLU A 837 -22.47 27.04 -18.52
C GLU A 837 -22.82 27.21 -20.01
N TYR A 838 -24.07 27.57 -20.30
CA TYR A 838 -24.53 27.91 -21.65
C TYR A 838 -23.72 29.08 -22.23
N LEU A 839 -23.50 30.15 -21.46
CA LEU A 839 -22.68 31.29 -21.88
C LEU A 839 -21.22 30.91 -22.16
N LYS A 840 -20.62 30.08 -21.30
CA LYS A 840 -19.25 29.57 -21.51
C LYS A 840 -19.15 28.76 -22.80
N SER A 841 -20.08 27.82 -23.01
CA SER A 841 -20.13 26.98 -24.20
C SER A 841 -20.30 27.82 -25.47
N LEU A 842 -21.16 28.84 -25.44
CA LEU A 842 -21.36 29.74 -26.56
C LEU A 842 -20.07 30.49 -26.93
N ILE A 843 -19.35 31.04 -25.95
CA ILE A 843 -18.11 31.78 -26.19
C ILE A 843 -17.04 30.86 -26.77
N GLU A 844 -16.95 29.62 -26.28
CA GLU A 844 -16.05 28.60 -26.82
C GLU A 844 -16.42 28.21 -28.26
N ASP A 845 -17.70 27.95 -28.53
CA ASP A 845 -18.19 27.64 -29.88
C ASP A 845 -17.89 28.77 -30.87
N ILE A 846 -18.08 30.04 -30.50
CA ILE A 846 -17.75 31.19 -31.38
C ILE A 846 -16.24 31.24 -31.66
N LYS A 847 -15.40 31.05 -30.64
CA LYS A 847 -13.93 31.02 -30.80
C LYS A 847 -13.49 29.87 -31.71
N GLU A 848 -14.04 28.68 -31.51
CA GLU A 848 -13.75 27.51 -32.35
C GLU A 848 -14.19 27.75 -33.80
N ILE A 849 -15.37 28.35 -34.03
CA ILE A 849 -15.82 28.71 -35.39
C ILE A 849 -14.83 29.64 -36.07
N ILE A 850 -14.35 30.69 -35.38
CA ILE A 850 -13.39 31.64 -35.94
C ILE A 850 -12.07 30.94 -36.29
N GLU A 851 -11.57 30.09 -35.39
CA GLU A 851 -10.31 29.37 -35.56
C GLU A 851 -10.39 28.34 -36.71
N VAL A 852 -11.44 27.51 -36.72
CA VAL A 852 -11.62 26.44 -37.71
C VAL A 852 -11.94 26.99 -39.09
N ALA A 853 -12.80 28.00 -39.18
CA ALA A 853 -13.14 28.63 -40.46
C ALA A 853 -12.08 29.64 -40.93
N LYS A 854 -11.04 29.90 -40.12
CA LYS A 854 -9.95 30.85 -40.40
C LYS A 854 -10.46 32.21 -40.85
N ILE A 855 -11.47 32.73 -40.16
CA ILE A 855 -12.11 34.00 -40.50
C ILE A 855 -11.12 35.13 -40.21
N GLU A 856 -10.71 35.86 -41.25
CA GLU A 856 -9.82 37.00 -41.10
C GLU A 856 -10.63 38.24 -40.67
N ASN A 857 -10.26 38.82 -39.52
CA ASN A 857 -10.89 40.02 -38.96
C ASN A 857 -12.42 39.89 -38.77
N PRO A 858 -12.89 38.90 -37.98
CA PRO A 858 -14.30 38.76 -37.67
C PRO A 858 -14.84 40.06 -37.06
N LYS A 859 -16.05 40.46 -37.44
CA LYS A 859 -16.66 41.72 -36.97
C LYS A 859 -17.94 41.51 -36.18
N ARG A 860 -18.77 40.56 -36.63
CA ARG A 860 -20.10 40.33 -36.07
C ARG A 860 -20.36 38.85 -35.88
N ALA A 861 -20.99 38.49 -34.77
CA ALA A 861 -21.56 37.16 -34.58
C ALA A 861 -23.08 37.26 -34.37
N TYR A 862 -23.81 36.55 -35.21
CA TYR A 862 -25.26 36.43 -35.18
C TYR A 862 -25.64 35.14 -34.45
N ILE A 863 -26.44 35.27 -33.40
CA ILE A 863 -26.82 34.18 -32.51
C ILE A 863 -28.34 33.97 -32.60
N TYR A 864 -28.75 32.75 -32.88
CA TYR A 864 -30.16 32.34 -32.94
C TYR A 864 -30.47 31.35 -31.82
N THR A 865 -31.38 31.72 -30.93
CA THR A 865 -31.84 30.86 -29.83
C THR A 865 -32.83 29.80 -30.32
N ALA A 866 -33.01 28.75 -29.52
CA ALA A 866 -33.93 27.68 -29.87
C ALA A 866 -35.40 28.16 -29.83
N PRO A 867 -36.23 27.83 -30.82
CA PRO A 867 -37.66 28.10 -30.77
C PRO A 867 -38.35 27.25 -29.69
N GLU A 868 -39.42 27.80 -29.12
CA GLU A 868 -40.19 27.22 -28.00
C GLU A 868 -40.63 25.76 -28.24
N TRP A 869 -41.03 25.41 -29.47
CA TRP A 869 -41.44 24.05 -29.79
C TRP A 869 -40.31 23.02 -29.65
N LYS A 870 -39.03 23.41 -29.82
CA LYS A 870 -37.89 22.50 -29.60
C LYS A 870 -37.61 22.26 -28.13
N TRP A 871 -37.85 23.26 -27.27
CA TRP A 871 -37.82 23.10 -25.81
C TRP A 871 -38.89 22.10 -25.35
N LYS A 872 -40.13 22.26 -25.81
CA LYS A 872 -41.21 21.30 -25.54
C LYS A 872 -40.89 19.88 -25.99
N VAL A 873 -40.28 19.73 -27.18
CA VAL A 873 -39.81 18.42 -27.66
C VAL A 873 -38.84 17.80 -26.67
N TRP A 874 -37.88 18.56 -26.14
CA TRP A 874 -36.91 18.04 -25.18
C TRP A 874 -37.56 17.66 -23.84
N GLU A 875 -38.41 18.52 -23.28
CA GLU A 875 -39.13 18.27 -22.03
C GLU A 875 -39.95 16.96 -22.09
N ILE A 876 -40.72 16.76 -23.16
CA ILE A 876 -41.53 15.55 -23.34
C ILE A 876 -40.64 14.30 -23.52
N VAL A 877 -39.53 14.41 -24.24
CA VAL A 877 -38.60 13.28 -24.39
C VAL A 877 -37.91 12.94 -23.06
N ALA A 878 -37.53 13.95 -22.28
CA ALA A 878 -36.94 13.79 -20.96
C ALA A 878 -37.88 13.10 -19.96
N GLU A 879 -39.18 13.43 -20.02
CA GLU A 879 -40.21 12.80 -19.21
C GLU A 879 -40.47 11.34 -19.65
N LYS A 880 -40.69 11.10 -20.94
CA LYS A 880 -41.11 9.77 -21.42
C LYS A 880 -39.98 8.77 -21.61
N ARG A 881 -38.76 9.25 -21.89
CA ARG A 881 -37.53 8.47 -22.10
C ARG A 881 -37.65 7.32 -23.12
N ASP A 882 -38.66 7.38 -23.98
CA ASP A 882 -38.98 6.37 -24.98
C ASP A 882 -39.43 7.05 -26.27
N PHE A 883 -38.92 6.55 -27.39
CA PHE A 883 -39.14 7.15 -28.69
C PHE A 883 -40.61 7.13 -29.09
N LYS A 884 -41.28 5.97 -28.94
CA LYS A 884 -42.67 5.80 -29.39
C LYS A 884 -43.62 6.62 -28.53
N LYS A 885 -43.42 6.60 -27.21
CA LYS A 885 -44.24 7.36 -26.26
C LYS A 885 -44.10 8.87 -26.48
N ALA A 886 -42.87 9.38 -26.56
CA ALA A 886 -42.62 10.80 -26.81
C ALA A 886 -43.19 11.25 -28.16
N MET A 887 -42.96 10.49 -29.24
CA MET A 887 -43.52 10.81 -30.56
C MET A 887 -45.05 10.81 -30.57
N SER A 888 -45.69 9.87 -29.87
CA SER A 888 -47.14 9.80 -29.80
C SER A 888 -47.77 11.01 -29.09
N GLU A 889 -47.04 11.63 -28.18
CA GLU A 889 -47.50 12.79 -27.42
C GLU A 889 -47.20 14.10 -28.15
N LEU A 890 -45.99 14.24 -28.68
CA LEU A 890 -45.56 15.38 -29.49
C LEU A 890 -46.43 15.59 -30.72
N MET A 891 -46.90 14.51 -31.35
CA MET A 891 -47.75 14.58 -32.54
C MET A 891 -49.19 15.04 -32.25
N LYS A 892 -49.60 15.14 -30.98
CA LYS A 892 -50.90 15.68 -30.59
C LYS A 892 -50.95 17.22 -30.68
N GLU A 893 -49.81 17.90 -30.57
CA GLU A 893 -49.74 19.36 -30.70
C GLU A 893 -49.64 19.77 -32.17
N GLU A 894 -50.54 20.65 -32.62
CA GLU A 894 -50.62 21.05 -34.02
C GLU A 894 -49.33 21.76 -34.50
N GLU A 895 -48.73 22.59 -33.66
CA GLU A 895 -47.50 23.34 -33.94
C GLU A 895 -46.31 22.39 -34.15
N ILE A 896 -46.10 21.43 -33.23
CA ILE A 896 -45.01 20.45 -33.29
C ILE A 896 -45.22 19.49 -34.48
N ARG A 897 -46.47 19.10 -34.76
CA ARG A 897 -46.81 18.21 -35.89
C ARG A 897 -46.39 18.79 -37.24
N ARG A 898 -46.40 20.12 -37.42
CA ARG A 898 -45.91 20.79 -38.64
C ARG A 898 -44.42 20.53 -38.89
N HIS A 899 -43.65 20.20 -37.85
CA HIS A 899 -42.22 19.88 -37.89
C HIS A 899 -41.92 18.38 -37.78
N GLY A 900 -42.91 17.49 -37.96
CA GLY A 900 -42.81 16.06 -37.59
C GLY A 900 -41.56 15.29 -38.06
N LYS A 901 -41.05 15.55 -39.28
CA LYS A 901 -39.79 14.94 -39.77
C LYS A 901 -38.55 15.39 -39.00
N GLU A 902 -38.52 16.67 -38.60
CA GLU A 902 -37.44 17.26 -37.80
C GLU A 902 -37.54 16.80 -36.35
N VAL A 903 -38.75 16.80 -35.78
CA VAL A 903 -39.05 16.30 -34.43
C VAL A 903 -38.56 14.87 -34.26
N ALA A 904 -38.82 13.97 -35.22
CA ALA A 904 -38.34 12.59 -35.14
C ALA A 904 -36.81 12.48 -35.03
N LYS A 905 -36.06 13.32 -35.74
CA LYS A 905 -34.59 13.36 -35.66
C LYS A 905 -34.12 13.89 -34.31
N ILE A 906 -34.78 14.93 -33.80
CA ILE A 906 -34.47 15.52 -32.49
C ILE A 906 -34.71 14.50 -31.38
N VAL A 907 -35.87 13.84 -31.36
CA VAL A 907 -36.23 12.81 -30.38
C VAL A 907 -35.24 11.65 -30.42
N GLN A 908 -34.89 11.18 -31.62
CA GLN A 908 -33.90 10.11 -31.78
C GLN A 908 -32.53 10.51 -31.21
N LYS A 909 -32.10 11.75 -31.44
CA LYS A 909 -30.81 12.26 -30.94
C LYS A 909 -30.80 12.35 -29.42
N ILE A 910 -31.83 12.98 -28.81
CA ILE A 910 -31.94 13.14 -27.35
C ILE A 910 -31.92 11.78 -26.64
N ILE A 911 -32.64 10.78 -27.17
CA ILE A 911 -32.65 9.42 -26.60
C ILE A 911 -31.30 8.72 -26.76
N LYS A 912 -30.69 8.82 -27.94
CA LYS A 912 -29.38 8.21 -28.22
C LYS A 912 -28.31 8.77 -27.31
N ASP A 913 -28.30 10.09 -27.13
CA ASP A 913 -27.31 10.82 -26.35
C ASP A 913 -27.69 10.87 -24.85
N ARG A 914 -28.81 10.25 -24.46
CA ARG A 914 -29.34 10.17 -23.08
C ARG A 914 -29.51 11.53 -22.39
N MET A 915 -29.90 12.55 -23.14
CA MET A 915 -30.08 13.92 -22.65
C MET A 915 -31.45 14.05 -21.97
N PHE A 916 -31.61 13.51 -20.76
CA PHE A 916 -32.92 13.50 -20.06
C PHE A 916 -33.03 14.49 -18.91
N GLU A 917 -31.95 15.20 -18.57
CA GLU A 917 -32.01 16.30 -17.61
C GLU A 917 -32.30 17.58 -18.37
N VAL A 918 -33.46 18.17 -18.10
CA VAL A 918 -33.92 19.41 -18.74
C VAL A 918 -34.28 20.39 -17.64
N ARG A 919 -33.59 21.52 -17.61
CA ARG A 919 -34.05 22.73 -16.93
C ARG A 919 -34.09 23.84 -17.96
N LYS A 920 -35.30 24.29 -18.25
CA LYS A 920 -35.53 25.33 -19.23
C LYS A 920 -35.00 26.67 -18.70
N ILE A 921 -34.24 27.36 -19.53
CA ILE A 921 -33.77 28.73 -19.27
C ILE A 921 -34.31 29.66 -20.35
N ASP A 922 -34.37 30.96 -20.05
CA ASP A 922 -34.62 31.99 -21.05
C ASP A 922 -33.31 32.37 -21.77
N GLU A 923 -32.96 31.61 -22.81
CA GLU A 923 -31.73 31.81 -23.58
C GLU A 923 -31.56 33.27 -24.04
N GLU A 924 -32.64 33.89 -24.53
CA GLU A 924 -32.55 35.25 -25.07
C GLU A 924 -32.28 36.26 -23.95
N LYS A 925 -32.95 36.14 -22.82
CA LYS A 925 -32.68 36.97 -21.64
C LYS A 925 -31.22 36.83 -21.19
N VAL A 926 -30.72 35.61 -21.05
CA VAL A 926 -29.34 35.32 -20.62
C VAL A 926 -28.31 35.96 -21.56
N LEU A 927 -28.51 35.82 -22.87
CA LEU A 927 -27.65 36.43 -23.88
C LEU A 927 -27.69 37.96 -23.82
N ARG A 928 -28.88 38.55 -23.67
CA ARG A 928 -29.06 40.00 -23.62
C ARG A 928 -28.41 40.60 -22.36
N GLU A 929 -28.61 39.98 -21.21
CA GLU A 929 -27.98 40.41 -19.94
C GLU A 929 -26.46 40.29 -19.95
N SER A 930 -25.91 39.36 -20.75
CA SER A 930 -24.48 39.11 -20.85
C SER A 930 -23.81 39.67 -22.10
N LYS A 931 -24.55 40.40 -22.95
CA LYS A 931 -24.10 40.85 -24.27
C LYS A 931 -22.78 41.61 -24.22
N ASP A 932 -22.70 42.63 -23.38
CA ASP A 932 -21.50 43.49 -23.26
C ASP A 932 -20.24 42.68 -22.90
N PHE A 933 -20.41 41.65 -22.06
CA PHE A 933 -19.31 40.77 -21.69
C PHE A 933 -18.88 39.89 -22.87
N ILE A 934 -19.84 39.29 -23.58
CA ILE A 934 -19.56 38.43 -24.75
C ILE A 934 -18.85 39.25 -25.83
N GLU A 935 -19.32 40.47 -26.10
CA GLU A 935 -18.72 41.39 -27.08
C GLU A 935 -17.28 41.74 -26.72
N LYS A 936 -17.05 42.12 -25.46
CA LYS A 936 -15.70 42.43 -24.95
C LYS A 936 -14.76 41.23 -25.03
N GLU A 937 -15.26 40.05 -24.68
CA GLU A 937 -14.50 38.81 -24.60
C GLU A 937 -14.07 38.28 -25.97
N LEU A 938 -14.92 38.46 -26.98
CA LEU A 938 -14.66 38.01 -28.36
C LEU A 938 -14.05 39.11 -29.23
N GLY A 939 -14.19 40.38 -28.85
CA GLY A 939 -13.82 41.53 -29.69
C GLY A 939 -14.74 41.70 -30.89
N LEU A 940 -16.00 41.25 -30.79
CA LEU A 940 -16.99 41.20 -31.87
C LEU A 940 -18.28 41.87 -31.44
N GLU A 941 -19.03 42.43 -32.38
CA GLU A 941 -20.42 42.85 -32.13
C GLU A 941 -21.35 41.62 -32.13
N ILE A 942 -22.20 41.51 -31.12
CA ILE A 942 -23.13 40.39 -30.94
C ILE A 942 -24.55 40.79 -31.30
N VAL A 943 -25.14 40.08 -32.27
CA VAL A 943 -26.51 40.28 -32.75
C VAL A 943 -27.37 39.08 -32.35
N ILE A 944 -28.29 39.28 -31.40
CA ILE A 944 -29.14 38.21 -30.84
C ILE A 944 -30.50 38.23 -31.54
N ASN A 945 -30.93 37.06 -32.03
CA ASN A 945 -32.21 36.83 -32.70
C ASN A 945 -32.56 37.89 -33.78
N PRO A 946 -31.69 38.11 -34.77
CA PRO A 946 -32.02 38.99 -35.89
C PRO A 946 -33.20 38.42 -36.72
N GLU A 947 -33.95 39.31 -37.38
CA GLU A 947 -35.01 38.91 -38.31
C GLU A 947 -34.44 38.13 -39.51
N GLU A 948 -33.29 38.57 -40.01
CA GLU A 948 -32.57 37.96 -41.13
C GLU A 948 -31.93 36.62 -40.74
N ASP A 949 -32.09 35.58 -41.57
CA ASP A 949 -31.47 34.26 -41.37
C ASP A 949 -30.11 34.17 -42.10
N LYS A 950 -29.06 34.69 -41.46
CA LYS A 950 -27.69 34.68 -41.96
C LYS A 950 -27.17 33.25 -42.08
N GLY A 951 -26.75 32.88 -43.29
CA GLY A 951 -26.22 31.54 -43.58
C GLY A 951 -27.24 30.39 -43.44
N GLY A 952 -28.54 30.67 -43.36
CA GLY A 952 -29.58 29.65 -43.17
C GLY A 952 -29.47 28.90 -41.83
N LYS A 953 -28.89 29.55 -40.82
CA LYS A 953 -28.53 28.96 -39.53
C LYS A 953 -29.68 28.93 -38.53
N LYS A 954 -30.69 29.79 -38.66
CA LYS A 954 -31.80 29.93 -37.69
C LYS A 954 -32.51 28.60 -37.39
N ARG A 955 -32.72 27.75 -38.39
CA ARG A 955 -33.36 26.43 -38.23
C ARG A 955 -32.48 25.41 -37.48
N GLN A 956 -31.17 25.63 -37.40
CA GLN A 956 -30.20 24.73 -36.78
C GLN A 956 -30.12 24.91 -35.26
N ALA A 957 -30.68 25.99 -34.71
CA ALA A 957 -30.65 26.25 -33.28
C ALA A 957 -31.37 25.15 -32.50
N MET A 958 -30.73 24.67 -31.44
CA MET A 958 -31.25 23.65 -30.53
C MET A 958 -31.19 24.20 -29.10
N PRO A 959 -32.07 23.76 -28.19
CA PRO A 959 -32.00 24.17 -26.79
C PRO A 959 -30.59 23.98 -26.21
N LEU A 960 -30.10 25.00 -25.50
CA LEU A 960 -28.74 25.09 -24.95
C LEU A 960 -27.60 25.02 -25.99
N LYS A 961 -27.92 25.02 -27.28
CA LYS A 961 -26.95 25.00 -28.39
C LYS A 961 -27.43 25.92 -29.51
N PRO A 962 -27.25 27.24 -29.34
CA PRO A 962 -27.76 28.23 -30.26
C PRO A 962 -27.05 28.11 -31.60
N ALA A 963 -27.71 28.49 -32.68
CA ALA A 963 -27.05 28.54 -33.98
C ALA A 963 -26.26 29.84 -34.10
N ILE A 964 -25.01 29.71 -34.54
CA ILE A 964 -24.05 30.82 -34.63
C ILE A 964 -23.65 31.01 -36.09
N TYR A 965 -23.59 32.27 -36.51
CA TYR A 965 -22.99 32.69 -37.78
C TYR A 965 -22.02 33.85 -37.50
N VAL A 966 -20.76 33.71 -37.89
CA VAL A 966 -19.74 34.75 -37.72
C VAL A 966 -19.43 35.35 -39.10
N GLU A 967 -19.46 36.68 -39.17
CA GLU A 967 -19.17 37.52 -40.35
C GLU A 967 -17.79 38.16 -40.27
#